data_AF-A0A5S9F1E7-F1
#
_entry.id   AF-A0A5S9F1E7-F1
#
_cell.length_a   1.000
_cell.length_b   1.000
_cell.length_c   1.000
_cell.angle_alpha   90.00
_cell.angle_beta   90.00
_cell.angle_gamma   90.00
#
_symmetry.space_group_name_H-M   'P 1'
#
loop_
_entity.id
_entity.type
_entity.pdbx_description
1 polymer ?
#
loop_
_entity_poly.entity_id
_entity_poly.type
_entity_poly.pdbx_seq_one_letter_code
_entity_poly.pdbx_strand_id
1 'polypeptide(L)'
;MNAKKLWWFMWCITFLVGCDQTTASKKLATLTVKNDAFTHVIEERCKLQARYEYDIRAPQPHNRVRRKGKMTITYLAEEGSVIRKGELVAEVGINQLPEIRDDWLAEVKIAQAILESEEKNLVVEKHKLQMNVEKQKAALEEKNIRLQLLKLPDKVQEVTAQLAVKEAKHVALQHKELFKSSVFLSQKNLVSNLVLSQKELQYLDSIESIKDKKVQLQILKMDKDPLQILQMRYDIAMQKIFVQQAQNDLLYKEKGLYSRVARAKRRLHIRKQRLGLIDEFSAASKIYSPGDGIVIYHKTNNEGQRVKFRVGLRVRRRQRIMSIQDISQMLAVVAIPERQIALIQDQQQVQVKVDSVFGKTFRGRITKIDREAHSRNHEQKQRETLDEKFFRVYIQLDQDGKFLKPGLTGTAKISTRSWNNVVSLPSTSLIANSSSVYIYHNGQLQQKEVEIISQKPFVVKGLADNTQVVIDARQVSQNNTVQQQATNVVMTETGILQPRHSEIVFAGRTGELIDILPSGTEVKKGDKITSIAYEAEADLDLLDIEKQMYESEIDQMHNELILSQKNQQLEMDKALLDITYARLESTVLRQQPYKEQIEKAKVETKKAQLAVETARAAYEAMKLLSAKGVASETELLRHKLQLKESEANLIVAKLQEKLARTGPSPQTMAKVQQKLELGKLKLEHTRKTVNSIIKVRKIALQVKKSEKKEIEYQLYLHEKEYPKRGTYRANGPGVLYYVENKDGEPQIGNRYNEGTELAIISDQKRMVVKTKVHMVDYQKIQVGQKATIKVRALPQRIFTGEVIKIAQVAIDRGEWSKSGAKTGVTVFEVIVAVSGLNPILRNGMSARVDFLQRKE
;
A
#
# COMPACT_ATOMS: atom_id res chain seq x y z
N MET A 1 87.72 -35.98 -69.18
CA MET A 1 87.70 -36.84 -70.40
C MET A 1 86.37 -36.61 -71.11
N ASN A 2 86.18 -36.63 -72.43
CA ASN A 2 86.98 -36.61 -73.67
C ASN A 2 85.93 -36.95 -74.77
N ALA A 3 85.94 -36.46 -76.01
CA ALA A 3 86.67 -35.34 -76.62
C ALA A 3 86.09 -35.06 -78.03
N LYS A 4 86.58 -33.98 -78.66
CA LYS A 4 86.47 -33.56 -80.09
C LYS A 4 85.25 -32.68 -80.41
N LYS A 5 85.42 -31.46 -80.96
CA LYS A 5 86.06 -31.02 -82.23
C LYS A 5 85.24 -31.47 -83.45
N LEU A 6 84.92 -30.66 -84.46
CA LEU A 6 85.44 -29.33 -84.90
C LEU A 6 84.19 -28.39 -85.22
N TRP A 7 84.16 -27.21 -85.86
CA TRP A 7 85.14 -26.47 -86.68
C TRP A 7 85.06 -24.91 -86.67
N TRP A 8 84.66 -24.29 -87.78
CA TRP A 8 84.87 -22.88 -88.23
C TRP A 8 83.60 -21.99 -88.11
N PHE A 9 83.69 -20.67 -87.79
CA PHE A 9 84.04 -19.47 -88.62
C PHE A 9 83.04 -19.14 -89.75
N MET A 10 82.73 -17.89 -90.16
CA MET A 10 82.66 -16.55 -89.52
C MET A 10 82.09 -15.51 -90.53
N TRP A 11 81.18 -14.61 -90.10
CA TRP A 11 80.88 -13.26 -90.66
C TRP A 11 80.11 -13.02 -92.00
N CYS A 12 79.52 -11.81 -92.04
CA CYS A 12 78.90 -11.02 -93.14
C CYS A 12 77.57 -11.53 -93.79
N ILE A 13 76.47 -10.76 -93.94
CA ILE A 13 76.20 -9.38 -94.46
C ILE A 13 76.26 -9.36 -96.00
N THR A 14 75.25 -9.03 -96.83
CA THR A 14 73.80 -8.61 -96.76
C THR A 14 73.15 -8.82 -98.17
N PHE A 15 71.89 -8.51 -98.58
CA PHE A 15 70.66 -7.84 -98.08
C PHE A 15 69.45 -8.20 -99.01
N LEU A 16 68.19 -8.18 -98.52
CA LEU A 16 66.89 -8.07 -99.29
C LEU A 16 66.57 -9.21 -100.31
N VAL A 17 65.35 -9.66 -100.65
CA VAL A 17 63.90 -9.33 -100.43
C VAL A 17 63.16 -10.69 -100.23
N GLY A 18 61.95 -10.89 -99.65
CA GLY A 18 60.94 -10.04 -98.99
C GLY A 18 59.49 -10.47 -99.38
N CYS A 19 58.58 -10.62 -98.40
CA CYS A 19 57.25 -11.29 -98.49
C CYS A 19 57.30 -12.80 -98.83
N ASP A 20 56.38 -13.67 -98.36
CA ASP A 20 55.00 -13.46 -97.89
C ASP A 20 54.63 -14.41 -96.71
N GLN A 21 53.76 -13.99 -95.79
CA GLN A 21 53.05 -14.85 -94.82
C GLN A 21 51.70 -14.24 -94.41
N THR A 22 50.61 -14.96 -94.71
CA THR A 22 49.23 -14.57 -94.40
C THR A 22 48.85 -14.83 -92.93
N THR A 23 48.18 -13.86 -92.29
CA THR A 23 47.63 -14.02 -90.93
C THR A 23 46.17 -14.47 -90.95
N ALA A 24 45.90 -15.70 -90.49
CA ALA A 24 44.54 -16.24 -90.39
C ALA A 24 43.78 -15.65 -89.18
N SER A 25 42.57 -15.13 -89.39
CA SER A 25 41.76 -14.51 -88.35
C SER A 25 41.02 -15.52 -87.46
N LYS A 26 41.23 -15.42 -86.15
CA LYS A 26 40.66 -16.34 -85.15
C LYS A 26 39.26 -15.87 -84.75
N LYS A 27 38.21 -16.62 -85.14
CA LYS A 27 36.82 -16.28 -84.77
C LYS A 27 36.58 -16.45 -83.26
N LEU A 28 36.00 -15.42 -82.64
CA LEU A 28 35.53 -15.42 -81.26
C LEU A 28 34.16 -16.11 -81.15
N ALA A 29 33.90 -16.77 -80.01
CA ALA A 29 32.61 -17.40 -79.76
C ALA A 29 31.55 -16.35 -79.35
N THR A 30 30.47 -16.25 -80.11
CA THR A 30 29.35 -15.34 -79.86
C THR A 30 28.06 -16.06 -79.49
N LEU A 31 27.20 -15.36 -78.74
CA LEU A 31 25.85 -15.78 -78.38
C LEU A 31 24.87 -14.69 -78.84
N THR A 32 23.88 -15.08 -79.64
CA THR A 32 22.77 -14.20 -80.03
C THR A 32 21.83 -14.02 -78.86
N VAL A 33 21.67 -12.79 -78.37
CA VAL A 33 20.81 -12.51 -77.21
C VAL A 33 19.35 -12.37 -77.59
N LYS A 34 18.46 -12.75 -76.67
CA LYS A 34 17.04 -12.40 -76.73
C LYS A 34 16.62 -11.67 -75.47
N ASN A 35 15.71 -10.72 -75.65
CA ASN A 35 15.16 -9.92 -74.58
C ASN A 35 13.94 -10.63 -73.97
N ASP A 36 13.99 -10.89 -72.66
CA ASP A 36 12.98 -11.62 -71.89
C ASP A 36 12.51 -10.79 -70.67
N ALA A 37 11.59 -11.34 -69.87
CA ALA A 37 11.11 -10.76 -68.62
C ALA A 37 11.73 -11.49 -67.41
N PHE A 38 12.73 -10.87 -66.78
CA PHE A 38 13.37 -11.42 -65.59
C PHE A 38 12.67 -10.97 -64.31
N THR A 39 12.14 -11.91 -63.52
CA THR A 39 11.72 -11.67 -62.14
C THR A 39 12.77 -12.20 -61.18
N HIS A 40 13.34 -11.33 -60.36
CA HIS A 40 14.25 -11.76 -59.29
C HIS A 40 13.44 -12.37 -58.13
N VAL A 41 13.84 -13.57 -57.69
CA VAL A 41 13.22 -14.28 -56.57
C VAL A 41 14.26 -14.48 -55.47
N ILE A 42 13.91 -14.09 -54.24
CA ILE A 42 14.67 -14.46 -53.04
C ILE A 42 14.10 -15.79 -52.55
N GLU A 43 14.93 -16.82 -52.48
CA GLU A 43 14.56 -18.12 -51.92
C GLU A 43 15.37 -18.35 -50.64
N GLU A 44 14.68 -18.31 -49.49
CA GLU A 44 15.31 -18.44 -48.16
C GLU A 44 14.52 -19.40 -47.28
N ARG A 45 15.21 -20.04 -46.33
CA ARG A 45 14.57 -21.00 -45.40
C ARG A 45 13.67 -20.27 -44.40
N CYS A 46 12.48 -20.84 -44.19
CA CYS A 46 11.49 -20.33 -43.26
C CYS A 46 11.16 -21.35 -42.15
N LYS A 47 10.66 -20.85 -41.01
CA LYS A 47 10.10 -21.66 -39.94
C LYS A 47 8.66 -21.24 -39.66
N LEU A 48 7.76 -22.22 -39.55
CA LEU A 48 6.35 -22.00 -39.21
C LEU A 48 6.16 -21.75 -37.72
N GLN A 49 5.27 -20.82 -37.39
CA GLN A 49 4.84 -20.46 -36.04
C GLN A 49 3.33 -20.16 -36.08
N ALA A 50 2.61 -20.41 -34.99
CA ALA A 50 1.22 -19.95 -34.87
C ALA A 50 1.14 -18.42 -34.84
N ARG A 51 0.06 -17.83 -35.37
CA ARG A 51 -0.16 -16.38 -35.34
C ARG A 51 -0.54 -15.90 -33.93
N TYR A 52 -1.28 -16.71 -33.19
CA TYR A 52 -1.68 -16.44 -31.81
C TYR A 52 -1.17 -17.56 -30.89
N GLU A 53 -0.51 -17.15 -29.81
CA GLU A 53 -0.03 -18.03 -28.74
C GLU A 53 -0.65 -17.55 -27.42
N TYR A 54 -1.44 -18.40 -26.77
CA TYR A 54 -2.03 -18.11 -25.46
C TYR A 54 -1.15 -18.67 -24.34
N ASP A 55 -0.65 -17.78 -23.51
CA ASP A 55 0.23 -18.11 -22.38
C ASP A 55 -0.53 -18.66 -21.17
N ILE A 56 -0.41 -19.96 -20.92
CA ILE A 56 -0.95 -20.60 -19.72
C ILE A 56 0.09 -20.47 -18.61
N ARG A 57 -0.23 -19.63 -17.64
CA ARG A 57 0.68 -19.19 -16.58
C ARG A 57 0.18 -19.66 -15.22
N ALA A 58 1.11 -20.04 -14.36
CA ALA A 58 0.80 -20.41 -12.99
C ALA A 58 0.10 -19.25 -12.23
N PRO A 59 -0.88 -19.53 -11.36
CA PRO A 59 -1.63 -18.51 -10.62
C PRO A 59 -0.74 -17.64 -9.72
N GLN A 60 -1.32 -16.52 -9.27
CA GLN A 60 -0.70 -15.57 -8.37
C GLN A 60 -1.44 -15.55 -7.01
N PRO A 61 -1.22 -16.54 -6.12
CA PRO A 61 -1.81 -16.53 -4.77
C PRO A 61 -1.42 -15.27 -3.99
N HIS A 62 -2.29 -14.80 -3.09
CA HIS A 62 -1.90 -13.75 -2.15
C HIS A 62 -0.68 -14.19 -1.33
N ASN A 63 0.20 -13.25 -0.99
CA ASN A 63 1.48 -13.61 -0.37
C ASN A 63 1.33 -14.31 1.00
N ARG A 64 0.21 -14.11 1.71
CA ARG A 64 -0.14 -14.88 2.94
C ARG A 64 -0.33 -16.37 2.67
N VAL A 65 -0.98 -16.74 1.56
CA VAL A 65 -1.18 -18.13 1.13
C VAL A 65 0.13 -18.69 0.58
N ARG A 66 0.84 -17.93 -0.28
CA ARG A 66 2.13 -18.34 -0.86
C ARG A 66 3.21 -18.63 0.18
N ARG A 67 3.27 -17.87 1.29
CA ARG A 67 4.26 -18.11 2.37
C ARG A 67 4.07 -19.45 3.10
N LYS A 68 2.90 -20.09 2.99
CA LYS A 68 2.57 -21.35 3.69
C LYS A 68 2.94 -22.63 2.94
N GLY A 69 3.31 -22.59 1.65
CA GLY A 69 3.69 -23.81 0.93
C GLY A 69 4.33 -23.60 -0.45
N LYS A 70 4.91 -24.67 -0.99
CA LYS A 70 5.45 -24.70 -2.37
C LYS A 70 4.30 -24.99 -3.33
N MET A 71 4.20 -24.20 -4.40
CA MET A 71 3.17 -24.34 -5.43
C MET A 71 3.59 -25.39 -6.47
N THR A 72 2.68 -26.30 -6.80
CA THR A 72 2.94 -27.55 -7.54
C THR A 72 1.84 -27.82 -8.57
N ILE A 73 2.20 -28.41 -9.72
CA ILE A 73 1.23 -28.83 -10.74
C ILE A 73 0.52 -30.10 -10.26
N THR A 74 -0.81 -30.06 -10.12
CA THR A 74 -1.65 -31.22 -9.77
C THR A 74 -2.27 -31.88 -11.00
N TYR A 75 -2.64 -31.09 -12.01
CA TYR A 75 -3.14 -31.56 -13.31
C TYR A 75 -2.47 -30.80 -14.47
N LEU A 76 -2.30 -31.46 -15.60
CA LEU A 76 -1.72 -30.89 -16.82
C LEU A 76 -2.28 -31.64 -18.03
N ALA A 77 -2.94 -30.93 -18.95
CA ALA A 77 -3.49 -31.53 -20.17
C ALA A 77 -2.38 -31.85 -21.19
N GLU A 78 -2.53 -32.97 -21.91
CA GLU A 78 -1.43 -33.62 -22.63
C GLU A 78 -0.80 -32.76 -23.74
N GLU A 79 0.53 -32.83 -23.87
CA GLU A 79 1.27 -32.10 -24.88
C GLU A 79 0.95 -32.62 -26.30
N GLY A 80 0.55 -31.72 -27.20
CA GLY A 80 0.07 -32.06 -28.54
C GLY A 80 -1.42 -32.37 -28.64
N SER A 81 -2.16 -32.38 -27.52
CA SER A 81 -3.62 -32.45 -27.54
C SER A 81 -4.25 -31.18 -28.15
N VAL A 82 -5.42 -31.34 -28.78
CA VAL A 82 -6.26 -30.23 -29.26
C VAL A 82 -7.26 -29.89 -28.15
N ILE A 83 -7.29 -28.63 -27.74
CA ILE A 83 -8.11 -28.13 -26.64
C ILE A 83 -9.01 -27.01 -27.13
N ARG A 84 -10.23 -26.96 -26.58
CA ARG A 84 -11.23 -25.91 -26.84
C ARG A 84 -11.25 -24.86 -25.72
N LYS A 85 -11.72 -23.68 -26.07
CA LYS A 85 -12.00 -22.58 -25.14
C LYS A 85 -12.91 -23.04 -23.99
N GLY A 86 -12.46 -22.82 -22.76
CA GLY A 86 -13.17 -23.19 -21.54
C GLY A 86 -12.88 -24.59 -20.98
N GLU A 87 -12.12 -25.44 -21.68
CA GLU A 87 -11.65 -26.72 -21.13
C GLU A 87 -10.51 -26.51 -20.11
N LEU A 88 -10.38 -27.41 -19.12
CA LEU A 88 -9.33 -27.34 -18.09
C LEU A 88 -7.99 -27.77 -18.69
N VAL A 89 -6.93 -26.96 -18.52
CA VAL A 89 -5.62 -27.21 -19.15
C VAL A 89 -4.49 -27.43 -18.15
N ALA A 90 -4.61 -26.84 -16.96
CA ALA A 90 -3.70 -27.07 -15.86
C ALA A 90 -4.41 -26.84 -14.52
N GLU A 91 -4.04 -27.59 -13.49
CA GLU A 91 -4.36 -27.26 -12.11
C GLU A 91 -3.06 -27.12 -11.31
N VAL A 92 -3.00 -26.08 -10.48
CA VAL A 92 -1.81 -25.69 -9.74
C VAL A 92 -2.16 -25.48 -8.26
N GLY A 93 -1.87 -26.48 -7.44
CA GLY A 93 -2.18 -26.51 -6.02
C GLY A 93 -1.01 -26.13 -5.11
N ILE A 94 -1.28 -26.27 -3.81
CA ILE A 94 -0.29 -26.30 -2.72
C ILE A 94 -0.68 -27.51 -1.86
N ASN A 95 0.22 -28.49 -1.66
CA ASN A 95 -0.15 -29.77 -1.06
C ASN A 95 -0.82 -29.66 0.33
N GLN A 96 -0.40 -28.67 1.14
CA GLN A 96 -0.91 -28.45 2.51
C GLN A 96 -2.12 -27.50 2.58
N LEU A 97 -2.68 -27.06 1.44
CA LEU A 97 -3.77 -26.07 1.43
C LEU A 97 -4.99 -26.48 2.28
N PRO A 98 -5.43 -27.76 2.34
CA PRO A 98 -6.53 -28.17 3.22
C PRO A 98 -6.20 -27.98 4.71
N GLU A 99 -5.02 -28.42 5.15
CA GLU A 99 -4.53 -28.26 6.53
C GLU A 99 -4.54 -26.78 6.94
N ILE A 100 -4.00 -25.91 6.08
CA ILE A 100 -3.94 -24.46 6.29
C ILE A 100 -5.34 -23.82 6.32
N ARG A 101 -6.29 -24.37 5.55
CA ARG A 101 -7.68 -23.90 5.51
C ARG A 101 -8.41 -24.25 6.80
N ASP A 102 -8.21 -25.45 7.33
CA ASP A 102 -8.82 -25.89 8.60
C ASP A 102 -8.19 -25.18 9.81
N ASP A 103 -6.87 -24.92 9.79
CA ASP A 103 -6.18 -23.99 10.69
C ASP A 103 -6.88 -22.61 10.72
N TRP A 104 -7.05 -21.98 9.54
CA TRP A 104 -7.63 -20.63 9.45
C TRP A 104 -9.13 -20.62 9.78
N LEU A 105 -9.84 -21.71 9.51
CA LEU A 105 -11.23 -21.92 9.96
C LEU A 105 -11.32 -22.08 11.48
N ALA A 106 -10.35 -22.75 12.12
CA ALA A 106 -10.24 -22.82 13.58
C ALA A 106 -9.92 -21.44 14.18
N GLU A 107 -9.00 -20.67 13.58
CA GLU A 107 -8.76 -19.27 13.99
C GLU A 107 -10.02 -18.39 13.87
N VAL A 108 -10.84 -18.58 12.83
CA VAL A 108 -12.13 -17.88 12.67
C VAL A 108 -13.12 -18.29 13.77
N LYS A 109 -13.25 -19.59 14.07
CA LYS A 109 -14.10 -20.10 15.18
C LYS A 109 -13.66 -19.52 16.53
N ILE A 110 -12.36 -19.51 16.82
CA ILE A 110 -11.80 -18.93 18.05
C ILE A 110 -12.07 -17.42 18.10
N ALA A 111 -11.85 -16.68 17.01
CA ALA A 111 -12.14 -15.24 16.95
C ALA A 111 -13.65 -14.93 17.12
N GLN A 112 -14.53 -15.83 16.68
CA GLN A 112 -15.98 -15.70 16.87
C GLN A 112 -16.40 -15.97 18.32
N ALA A 113 -15.86 -17.01 18.96
CA ALA A 113 -16.08 -17.28 20.38
C ALA A 113 -15.55 -16.15 21.29
N ILE A 114 -14.41 -15.53 20.93
CA ILE A 114 -13.90 -14.34 21.60
C ILE A 114 -14.87 -13.16 21.44
N LEU A 115 -15.42 -12.91 20.25
CA LEU A 115 -16.41 -11.86 20.04
C LEU A 115 -17.66 -12.07 20.89
N GLU A 116 -18.23 -13.28 20.88
CA GLU A 116 -19.41 -13.63 21.67
C GLU A 116 -19.16 -13.49 23.19
N SER A 117 -17.97 -13.86 23.66
CA SER A 117 -17.54 -13.66 25.05
C SER A 117 -17.44 -12.17 25.41
N GLU A 118 -16.83 -11.35 24.55
CA GLU A 118 -16.74 -9.90 24.73
C GLU A 118 -18.11 -9.21 24.70
N GLU A 119 -19.05 -9.66 23.85
CA GLU A 119 -20.42 -9.16 23.78
C GLU A 119 -21.23 -9.52 25.04
N LYS A 120 -21.10 -10.76 25.55
CA LYS A 120 -21.69 -11.16 26.85
C LYS A 120 -21.11 -10.37 28.02
N ASN A 121 -19.79 -10.17 28.05
CA ASN A 121 -19.12 -9.36 29.07
C ASN A 121 -19.56 -7.88 29.05
N LEU A 122 -19.73 -7.30 27.86
CA LEU A 122 -20.30 -5.94 27.70
C LEU A 122 -21.68 -5.83 28.35
N VAL A 123 -22.59 -6.76 28.10
CA VAL A 123 -23.95 -6.73 28.68
C VAL A 123 -23.90 -6.84 30.21
N VAL A 124 -23.14 -7.80 30.74
CA VAL A 124 -23.04 -8.06 32.19
C VAL A 124 -22.41 -6.86 32.93
N GLU A 125 -21.28 -6.33 32.44
CA GLU A 125 -20.61 -5.20 33.09
C GLU A 125 -21.40 -3.89 32.95
N LYS A 126 -22.05 -3.65 31.80
CA LYS A 126 -22.95 -2.51 31.63
C LYS A 126 -24.10 -2.54 32.64
N HIS A 127 -24.74 -3.71 32.81
CA HIS A 127 -25.83 -3.84 33.78
C HIS A 127 -25.36 -3.61 35.23
N LYS A 128 -24.20 -4.15 35.63
CA LYS A 128 -23.59 -3.88 36.95
C LYS A 128 -23.33 -2.38 37.17
N LEU A 129 -22.79 -1.69 36.16
CA LEU A 129 -22.50 -0.25 36.22
C LEU A 129 -23.78 0.59 36.30
N GLN A 130 -24.81 0.24 35.53
CA GLN A 130 -26.13 0.87 35.61
C GLN A 130 -26.76 0.68 37.00
N MET A 131 -26.75 -0.54 37.54
CA MET A 131 -27.25 -0.83 38.90
C MET A 131 -26.50 -0.03 39.98
N ASN A 132 -25.19 0.22 39.82
CA ASN A 132 -24.46 1.11 40.72
C ASN A 132 -24.94 2.57 40.59
N VAL A 133 -25.18 3.09 39.38
CA VAL A 133 -25.73 4.45 39.18
C VAL A 133 -27.11 4.58 39.84
N GLU A 134 -28.02 3.63 39.63
CA GLU A 134 -29.34 3.65 40.26
C GLU A 134 -29.27 3.52 41.79
N LYS A 135 -28.34 2.71 42.33
CA LYS A 135 -28.08 2.65 43.78
C LYS A 135 -27.62 4.01 44.34
N GLN A 136 -26.74 4.73 43.65
CA GLN A 136 -26.30 6.07 44.10
C GLN A 136 -27.41 7.13 43.99
N LYS A 137 -28.32 7.01 43.00
CA LYS A 137 -29.53 7.84 42.87
C LYS A 137 -30.54 7.58 43.99
N ALA A 138 -30.85 6.32 44.29
CA ALA A 138 -31.77 5.97 45.37
C ALA A 138 -31.30 6.54 46.72
N ALA A 139 -29.99 6.46 47.01
CA ALA A 139 -29.39 7.08 48.19
C ALA A 139 -29.37 8.64 48.15
N LEU A 140 -29.48 9.26 46.97
CA LEU A 140 -29.70 10.71 46.82
C LEU A 140 -31.16 11.08 47.09
N GLU A 141 -32.10 10.27 46.61
CA GLU A 141 -33.54 10.46 46.84
C GLU A 141 -33.90 10.27 48.32
N GLU A 142 -33.37 9.24 48.99
CA GLU A 142 -33.49 9.03 50.44
C GLU A 142 -33.05 10.28 51.23
N LYS A 143 -31.87 10.83 50.91
CA LYS A 143 -31.35 12.05 51.53
C LYS A 143 -32.21 13.28 51.23
N ASN A 144 -32.74 13.41 50.00
CA ASN A 144 -33.65 14.50 49.63
C ASN A 144 -34.98 14.42 50.40
N ILE A 145 -35.56 13.23 50.54
CA ILE A 145 -36.77 12.97 51.35
C ILE A 145 -36.48 13.29 52.82
N ARG A 146 -35.33 12.86 53.35
CA ARG A 146 -34.89 13.20 54.72
C ARG A 146 -34.73 14.70 54.92
N LEU A 147 -34.25 15.46 53.93
CA LEU A 147 -34.23 16.93 53.98
C LEU A 147 -35.64 17.55 53.95
N GLN A 148 -36.60 16.95 53.24
CA GLN A 148 -38.01 17.40 53.30
C GLN A 148 -38.61 17.14 54.69
N LEU A 149 -38.40 15.95 55.26
CA LEU A 149 -38.83 15.61 56.63
C LEU A 149 -38.17 16.50 57.69
N LEU A 150 -36.94 16.97 57.48
CA LEU A 150 -36.29 17.95 58.36
C LEU A 150 -36.87 19.37 58.24
N LYS A 151 -37.47 19.74 57.09
CA LYS A 151 -38.15 21.03 56.88
C LYS A 151 -39.61 21.05 57.32
N LEU A 152 -40.24 19.89 57.47
CA LEU A 152 -41.63 19.79 57.89
C LEU A 152 -41.74 19.91 59.42
N PRO A 153 -42.52 20.87 59.96
CA PRO A 153 -42.98 20.78 61.34
C PRO A 153 -43.87 19.55 61.47
N ASP A 154 -43.85 18.89 62.63
CA ASP A 154 -44.54 17.62 62.82
C ASP A 154 -46.04 17.85 63.06
N LYS A 155 -46.77 18.18 62.00
CA LYS A 155 -48.18 18.62 62.07
C LYS A 155 -49.10 17.59 62.71
N VAL A 156 -48.79 16.30 62.63
CA VAL A 156 -49.57 15.25 63.29
C VAL A 156 -49.37 15.33 64.80
N GLN A 157 -48.12 15.37 65.26
CA GLN A 157 -47.81 15.59 66.68
C GLN A 157 -48.29 16.96 67.19
N GLU A 158 -48.27 17.99 66.34
CA GLU A 158 -48.79 19.31 66.67
C GLU A 158 -50.30 19.27 66.90
N VAL A 159 -51.07 18.60 66.03
CA VAL A 159 -52.53 18.47 66.17
C VAL A 159 -52.90 17.59 67.37
N THR A 160 -52.19 16.48 67.62
CA THR A 160 -52.46 15.65 68.82
C THR A 160 -52.07 16.39 70.10
N ALA A 161 -50.98 17.17 70.12
CA ALA A 161 -50.65 18.02 71.26
C ALA A 161 -51.66 19.18 71.45
N GLN A 162 -52.19 19.77 70.37
CA GLN A 162 -53.30 20.72 70.46
C GLN A 162 -54.57 20.08 71.05
N LEU A 163 -54.88 18.83 70.68
CA LEU A 163 -56.00 18.07 71.24
C LEU A 163 -55.77 17.78 72.72
N ALA A 164 -54.60 17.27 73.11
CA ALA A 164 -54.23 17.01 74.50
C ALA A 164 -54.32 18.27 75.39
N VAL A 165 -54.00 19.45 74.84
CA VAL A 165 -54.20 20.76 75.51
C VAL A 165 -55.68 21.13 75.65
N LYS A 166 -56.56 20.74 74.71
CA LYS A 166 -58.02 20.91 74.84
C LYS A 166 -58.59 19.97 75.90
N GLU A 167 -58.21 18.70 75.87
CA GLU A 167 -58.62 17.68 76.85
C GLU A 167 -58.25 18.10 78.28
N ALA A 168 -57.00 18.51 78.51
CA ALA A 168 -56.55 18.95 79.83
C ALA A 168 -57.33 20.19 80.33
N LYS A 169 -57.73 21.10 79.43
CA LYS A 169 -58.63 22.22 79.78
C LYS A 169 -60.02 21.73 80.21
N HIS A 170 -60.57 20.70 79.57
CA HIS A 170 -61.86 20.13 79.98
C HIS A 170 -61.76 19.44 81.35
N VAL A 171 -60.73 18.63 81.59
CA VAL A 171 -60.49 17.99 82.91
C VAL A 171 -60.34 19.04 84.00
N ALA A 172 -59.54 20.09 83.78
CA ALA A 172 -59.39 21.16 84.77
C ALA A 172 -60.67 21.97 84.99
N LEU A 173 -61.53 22.13 83.96
CA LEU A 173 -62.84 22.75 84.13
C LEU A 173 -63.74 21.89 85.03
N GLN A 174 -63.77 20.57 84.83
CA GLN A 174 -64.51 19.64 85.70
C GLN A 174 -63.98 19.69 87.14
N HIS A 175 -62.66 19.64 87.33
CA HIS A 175 -62.04 19.74 88.66
C HIS A 175 -62.31 21.09 89.33
N LYS A 176 -62.39 22.20 88.56
CA LYS A 176 -62.76 23.53 89.06
C LYS A 176 -64.16 23.58 89.65
N GLU A 177 -65.15 23.01 88.95
CA GLU A 177 -66.54 23.01 89.41
C GLU A 177 -66.74 22.04 90.59
N LEU A 178 -66.04 20.90 90.61
CA LEU A 178 -65.98 20.01 91.77
C LEU A 178 -65.36 20.71 93.00
N PHE A 179 -64.26 21.45 92.81
CA PHE A 179 -63.63 22.23 93.89
C PHE A 179 -64.56 23.32 94.42
N LYS A 180 -65.15 24.16 93.55
CA LYS A 180 -66.19 25.15 93.93
C LYS A 180 -67.33 24.54 94.74
N SER A 181 -67.84 23.38 94.30
CA SER A 181 -68.91 22.67 95.01
C SER A 181 -68.46 22.22 96.40
N SER A 182 -67.23 21.69 96.53
CA SER A 182 -66.66 21.32 97.84
C SER A 182 -66.45 22.53 98.76
N VAL A 183 -66.08 23.71 98.24
CA VAL A 183 -65.97 24.95 98.99
C VAL A 183 -67.35 25.41 99.50
N PHE A 184 -68.38 25.38 98.65
CA PHE A 184 -69.76 25.75 99.04
C PHE A 184 -70.36 24.79 100.08
N LEU A 185 -70.06 23.50 100.01
CA LEU A 185 -70.48 22.51 101.00
C LEU A 185 -69.70 22.63 102.31
N SER A 186 -68.40 22.94 102.24
CA SER A 186 -67.57 23.23 103.43
C SER A 186 -68.03 24.49 104.17
N GLN A 187 -68.44 25.55 103.45
CA GLN A 187 -69.10 26.74 104.03
C GLN A 187 -70.41 26.43 104.76
N LYS A 188 -71.02 25.26 104.54
CA LYS A 188 -72.20 24.75 105.27
C LYS A 188 -71.86 23.69 106.33
N ASN A 189 -70.58 23.49 106.64
CA ASN A 189 -70.05 22.42 107.51
C ASN A 189 -70.38 20.98 107.05
N LEU A 190 -70.74 20.78 105.77
CA LEU A 190 -71.14 19.47 105.22
C LEU A 190 -69.97 18.62 104.67
N VAL A 191 -68.77 19.20 104.57
CA VAL A 191 -67.57 18.56 104.01
C VAL A 191 -66.35 18.91 104.86
N SER A 192 -65.52 17.91 105.17
CA SER A 192 -64.32 18.10 105.99
C SER A 192 -63.21 18.82 105.23
N ASN A 193 -62.37 19.56 105.96
CA ASN A 193 -61.24 20.31 105.38
C ASN A 193 -60.27 19.43 104.57
N LEU A 194 -60.10 18.15 104.97
CA LEU A 194 -59.28 17.19 104.24
C LEU A 194 -59.81 16.94 102.81
N VAL A 195 -61.12 16.77 102.65
CA VAL A 195 -61.76 16.54 101.34
C VAL A 195 -61.71 17.82 100.49
N LEU A 196 -61.85 19.00 101.10
CA LEU A 196 -61.68 20.28 100.38
C LEU A 196 -60.25 20.42 99.85
N SER A 197 -59.22 20.21 100.68
CA SER A 197 -57.82 20.29 100.25
C SER A 197 -57.46 19.22 99.21
N GLN A 198 -58.04 18.01 99.28
CA GLN A 198 -57.89 17.01 98.22
C GLN A 198 -58.49 17.47 96.88
N LYS A 199 -59.63 18.18 96.90
CA LYS A 199 -60.24 18.74 95.66
C LYS A 199 -59.51 19.97 95.14
N GLU A 200 -58.90 20.76 96.03
CA GLU A 200 -58.00 21.85 95.67
C GLU A 200 -56.75 21.34 94.94
N LEU A 201 -56.07 20.34 95.51
CA LEU A 201 -54.91 19.68 94.90
C LEU A 201 -55.27 19.09 93.53
N GLN A 202 -56.35 18.30 93.43
CA GLN A 202 -56.81 17.74 92.15
C GLN A 202 -57.06 18.82 91.07
N TYR A 203 -57.52 20.01 91.45
CA TYR A 203 -57.65 21.14 90.52
C TYR A 203 -56.29 21.77 90.17
N LEU A 204 -55.37 21.94 91.12
CA LEU A 204 -54.01 22.44 90.86
C LEU A 204 -53.21 21.51 89.92
N ASP A 205 -53.24 20.20 90.14
CA ASP A 205 -52.60 19.18 89.29
C ASP A 205 -53.12 19.26 87.83
N SER A 206 -54.43 19.48 87.67
CA SER A 206 -55.05 19.62 86.35
C SER A 206 -54.62 20.91 85.63
N ILE A 207 -54.33 21.99 86.37
CA ILE A 207 -53.76 23.22 85.81
C ILE A 207 -52.31 23.00 85.39
N GLU A 208 -51.52 22.26 86.18
CA GLU A 208 -50.14 21.89 85.84
C GLU A 208 -50.09 21.08 84.52
N SER A 209 -50.95 20.08 84.37
CA SER A 209 -51.07 19.30 83.13
C SER A 209 -51.37 20.17 81.89
N ILE A 210 -52.15 21.25 82.03
CA ILE A 210 -52.37 22.22 80.95
C ILE A 210 -51.09 23.02 80.65
N LYS A 211 -50.34 23.46 81.68
CA LYS A 211 -49.10 24.21 81.50
C LYS A 211 -48.07 23.35 80.74
N ASP A 212 -47.89 22.10 81.13
CA ASP A 212 -46.95 21.17 80.50
C ASP A 212 -47.31 20.80 79.06
N LYS A 213 -48.57 20.45 78.80
CA LYS A 213 -49.03 20.14 77.44
C LYS A 213 -48.95 21.35 76.52
N LYS A 214 -49.20 22.57 77.01
CA LYS A 214 -48.97 23.83 76.27
C LYS A 214 -47.49 24.01 75.93
N VAL A 215 -46.60 23.77 76.89
CA VAL A 215 -45.15 23.82 76.68
C VAL A 215 -44.71 22.81 75.62
N GLN A 216 -45.17 21.57 75.70
CA GLN A 216 -44.83 20.53 74.73
C GLN A 216 -45.32 20.88 73.31
N LEU A 217 -46.51 21.48 73.20
CA LEU A 217 -47.01 22.05 71.95
C LEU A 217 -46.15 23.22 71.44
N GLN A 218 -45.61 24.08 72.31
CA GLN A 218 -44.67 25.14 71.89
C GLN A 218 -43.37 24.55 71.33
N ILE A 219 -42.84 23.50 71.95
CA ILE A 219 -41.64 22.79 71.47
C ILE A 219 -41.87 22.15 70.08
N LEU A 220 -43.06 21.62 69.82
CA LEU A 220 -43.44 21.02 68.53
C LEU A 220 -43.72 22.04 67.40
N LYS A 221 -44.04 23.30 67.76
CA LYS A 221 -44.26 24.42 66.83
C LYS A 221 -42.96 25.11 66.37
N MET A 222 -41.81 24.67 66.87
CA MET A 222 -40.52 25.24 66.51
C MET A 222 -39.95 24.60 65.24
N ASP A 223 -39.11 25.36 64.53
CA ASP A 223 -38.28 24.84 63.46
C ASP A 223 -37.25 23.80 63.98
N LYS A 224 -36.44 23.26 63.07
CA LYS A 224 -35.38 22.29 63.38
C LYS A 224 -34.00 22.90 63.14
N ASP A 225 -33.04 22.50 63.97
CA ASP A 225 -31.68 23.05 64.05
C ASP A 225 -31.05 23.35 62.67
N PRO A 226 -30.71 24.63 62.38
CA PRO A 226 -30.05 25.03 61.13
C PRO A 226 -28.78 24.24 60.80
N LEU A 227 -28.04 23.76 61.81
CA LEU A 227 -26.83 22.97 61.62
C LEU A 227 -27.14 21.57 61.05
N GLN A 228 -28.23 20.93 61.50
CA GLN A 228 -28.68 19.65 60.95
C GLN A 228 -29.15 19.79 59.49
N ILE A 229 -29.84 20.90 59.19
CA ILE A 229 -30.25 21.25 57.82
C ILE A 229 -29.04 21.52 56.93
N LEU A 230 -27.99 22.18 57.45
CA LEU A 230 -26.74 22.42 56.73
C LEU A 230 -25.98 21.13 56.45
N GLN A 231 -25.84 20.25 57.46
CA GLN A 231 -25.18 18.95 57.31
C GLN A 231 -25.89 18.08 56.26
N MET A 232 -27.24 18.00 56.30
CA MET A 232 -28.01 17.26 55.30
C MET A 232 -27.84 17.82 53.87
N ARG A 233 -27.71 19.14 53.71
CA ARG A 233 -27.41 19.76 52.40
C ARG A 233 -26.01 19.37 51.89
N TYR A 234 -25.01 19.29 52.77
CA TYR A 234 -23.69 18.79 52.43
C TYR A 234 -23.72 17.29 52.05
N ASP A 235 -24.43 16.46 52.82
CA ASP A 235 -24.58 15.02 52.54
C ASP A 235 -25.26 14.74 51.19
N ILE A 236 -26.20 15.60 50.79
CA ILE A 236 -26.85 15.61 49.46
C ILE A 236 -25.87 16.07 48.36
N ALA A 237 -25.10 17.12 48.59
CA ALA A 237 -24.12 17.61 47.63
C ALA A 237 -22.99 16.60 47.38
N MET A 238 -22.48 15.96 48.44
CA MET A 238 -21.54 14.82 48.34
C MET A 238 -22.19 13.64 47.61
N GLN A 239 -23.46 13.33 47.87
CA GLN A 239 -24.16 12.26 47.16
C GLN A 239 -24.30 12.54 45.66
N LYS A 240 -24.56 13.79 45.26
CA LYS A 240 -24.56 14.20 43.83
C LYS A 240 -23.20 13.97 43.17
N ILE A 241 -22.10 14.22 43.88
CA ILE A 241 -20.75 13.92 43.37
C ILE A 241 -20.56 12.40 43.20
N PHE A 242 -21.02 11.57 44.13
CA PHE A 242 -20.98 10.10 43.97
C PHE A 242 -21.85 9.59 42.80
N VAL A 243 -23.02 10.18 42.57
CA VAL A 243 -23.84 9.90 41.37
C VAL A 243 -23.07 10.28 40.10
N GLN A 244 -22.47 11.48 40.04
CA GLN A 244 -21.71 11.93 38.87
C GLN A 244 -20.46 11.07 38.62
N GLN A 245 -19.79 10.62 39.69
CA GLN A 245 -18.66 9.69 39.61
C GLN A 245 -19.10 8.33 39.04
N ALA A 246 -20.22 7.77 39.52
CA ALA A 246 -20.77 6.53 38.98
C ALA A 246 -21.22 6.66 37.50
N GLN A 247 -21.78 7.81 37.11
CA GLN A 247 -22.16 8.10 35.73
C GLN A 247 -20.94 8.25 34.80
N ASN A 248 -19.87 8.90 35.25
CA ASN A 248 -18.60 8.97 34.50
C ASN A 248 -18.04 7.55 34.32
N ASP A 249 -17.96 6.78 35.40
CA ASP A 249 -17.47 5.41 35.39
C ASP A 249 -18.28 4.53 34.42
N LEU A 250 -19.62 4.61 34.45
CA LEU A 250 -20.49 3.94 33.48
C LEU A 250 -20.12 4.35 32.04
N LEU A 251 -20.14 5.65 31.71
CA LEU A 251 -19.92 6.16 30.36
C LEU A 251 -18.56 5.74 29.77
N TYR A 252 -17.47 5.84 30.54
CA TYR A 252 -16.13 5.57 30.02
C TYR A 252 -15.76 4.07 30.08
N LYS A 253 -16.29 3.30 31.04
CA LYS A 253 -16.13 1.82 31.02
C LYS A 253 -16.98 1.19 29.93
N GLU A 254 -18.21 1.67 29.69
CA GLU A 254 -19.06 1.25 28.57
C GLU A 254 -18.38 1.51 27.22
N LYS A 255 -17.80 2.70 27.00
CA LYS A 255 -16.96 2.98 25.82
C LYS A 255 -15.77 2.02 25.72
N GLY A 256 -15.09 1.73 26.84
CA GLY A 256 -14.00 0.77 26.88
C GLY A 256 -14.43 -0.66 26.46
N LEU A 257 -15.61 -1.10 26.91
CA LEU A 257 -16.20 -2.39 26.54
C LEU A 257 -16.61 -2.42 25.06
N TYR A 258 -17.25 -1.37 24.53
CA TYR A 258 -17.52 -1.25 23.09
C TYR A 258 -16.23 -1.30 22.26
N SER A 259 -15.14 -0.66 22.69
CA SER A 259 -13.83 -0.75 22.02
C SER A 259 -13.20 -2.15 22.10
N ARG A 260 -13.49 -2.96 23.13
CA ARG A 260 -13.10 -4.38 23.18
C ARG A 260 -13.89 -5.20 22.15
N VAL A 261 -15.22 -5.08 22.14
CA VAL A 261 -16.10 -5.74 21.16
C VAL A 261 -15.72 -5.34 19.71
N ALA A 262 -15.47 -4.05 19.47
CA ALA A 262 -15.02 -3.55 18.16
C ALA A 262 -13.68 -4.17 17.72
N ARG A 263 -12.71 -4.34 18.62
CA ARG A 263 -11.45 -5.05 18.32
C ARG A 263 -11.68 -6.54 18.05
N ALA A 264 -12.54 -7.22 18.81
CA ALA A 264 -12.88 -8.62 18.55
C ALA A 264 -13.57 -8.79 17.18
N LYS A 265 -14.49 -7.88 16.82
CA LYS A 265 -15.18 -7.85 15.53
C LYS A 265 -14.24 -7.55 14.37
N ARG A 266 -13.30 -6.59 14.52
CA ARG A 266 -12.21 -6.35 13.55
C ARG A 266 -11.32 -7.58 13.38
N ARG A 267 -10.92 -8.23 14.48
CA ARG A 267 -10.12 -9.48 14.47
C ARG A 267 -10.84 -10.60 13.71
N LEU A 268 -12.13 -10.82 13.97
CA LEU A 268 -12.94 -11.81 13.25
C LEU A 268 -13.04 -11.48 11.76
N HIS A 269 -13.24 -10.22 11.39
CA HIS A 269 -13.29 -9.79 9.99
C HIS A 269 -11.97 -10.08 9.26
N ILE A 270 -10.82 -9.72 9.84
CA ILE A 270 -9.48 -9.99 9.27
C ILE A 270 -9.23 -11.50 9.13
N ARG A 271 -9.65 -12.34 10.09
CA ARG A 271 -9.53 -13.80 9.97
C ARG A 271 -10.44 -14.36 8.87
N LYS A 272 -11.68 -13.86 8.73
CA LYS A 272 -12.59 -14.26 7.64
C LYS A 272 -12.08 -13.83 6.25
N GLN A 273 -11.52 -12.61 6.13
CA GLN A 273 -10.85 -12.18 4.90
C GLN A 273 -9.65 -13.09 4.57
N ARG A 274 -8.83 -13.47 5.55
CA ARG A 274 -7.73 -14.43 5.34
C ARG A 274 -8.23 -15.76 4.81
N LEU A 275 -9.29 -16.33 5.39
CA LEU A 275 -9.88 -17.58 4.89
C LEU A 275 -10.35 -17.45 3.44
N GLY A 276 -11.00 -16.35 3.08
CA GLY A 276 -11.42 -16.05 1.70
C GLY A 276 -10.28 -16.08 0.67
N LEU A 277 -9.06 -15.67 1.04
CA LEU A 277 -7.88 -15.75 0.15
C LEU A 277 -7.51 -17.20 -0.24
N ILE A 278 -7.87 -18.19 0.58
CA ILE A 278 -7.69 -19.62 0.24
C ILE A 278 -8.77 -20.04 -0.75
N ASP A 279 -10.03 -19.65 -0.53
CA ASP A 279 -11.13 -19.98 -1.43
C ASP A 279 -10.95 -19.29 -2.81
N GLU A 280 -10.48 -18.03 -2.84
CA GLU A 280 -10.04 -17.31 -4.06
C GLU A 280 -8.91 -18.04 -4.79
N PHE A 281 -7.86 -18.47 -4.07
CA PHE A 281 -6.77 -19.24 -4.67
C PHE A 281 -7.24 -20.61 -5.17
N SER A 282 -8.21 -21.23 -4.50
CA SER A 282 -8.80 -22.53 -4.89
C SER A 282 -9.73 -22.43 -6.10
N ALA A 283 -10.21 -21.24 -6.43
CA ALA A 283 -10.84 -20.94 -7.72
C ALA A 283 -9.77 -20.68 -8.81
N ALA A 284 -8.74 -19.89 -8.48
CA ALA A 284 -7.67 -19.52 -9.41
C ALA A 284 -6.65 -20.65 -9.70
N SER A 285 -6.64 -21.73 -8.93
CA SER A 285 -5.76 -22.90 -9.13
C SER A 285 -6.09 -23.67 -10.40
N LYS A 286 -7.37 -23.65 -10.83
CA LYS A 286 -7.88 -24.31 -12.03
C LYS A 286 -7.78 -23.35 -13.22
N ILE A 287 -6.86 -23.64 -14.13
CA ILE A 287 -6.61 -22.81 -15.32
C ILE A 287 -7.32 -23.42 -16.52
N TYR A 288 -8.18 -22.63 -17.15
CA TYR A 288 -8.97 -23.02 -18.32
C TYR A 288 -8.45 -22.35 -19.59
N SER A 289 -8.69 -22.95 -20.76
CA SER A 289 -8.21 -22.40 -22.03
C SER A 289 -8.95 -21.11 -22.43
N PRO A 290 -8.25 -20.02 -22.82
CA PRO A 290 -8.89 -18.80 -23.31
C PRO A 290 -9.36 -18.87 -24.77
N GLY A 291 -8.93 -19.88 -25.53
CA GLY A 291 -9.21 -20.06 -26.96
C GLY A 291 -9.01 -21.51 -27.42
N ASP A 292 -9.19 -21.78 -28.70
CA ASP A 292 -8.96 -23.10 -29.28
C ASP A 292 -7.49 -23.22 -29.75
N GLY A 293 -6.89 -24.42 -29.65
CA GLY A 293 -5.52 -24.63 -30.14
C GLY A 293 -4.86 -25.94 -29.70
N ILE A 294 -3.55 -26.05 -29.92
CA ILE A 294 -2.74 -27.20 -29.50
C ILE A 294 -1.85 -26.83 -28.29
N VAL A 295 -1.78 -27.72 -27.30
CA VAL A 295 -0.90 -27.59 -26.13
C VAL A 295 0.56 -27.83 -26.48
N ILE A 296 1.45 -26.91 -26.09
CA ILE A 296 2.92 -27.09 -26.14
C ILE A 296 3.52 -26.75 -24.78
N TYR A 297 4.32 -27.66 -24.20
CA TYR A 297 4.94 -27.42 -22.89
C TYR A 297 6.21 -26.57 -23.01
N HIS A 298 6.36 -25.59 -22.12
CA HIS A 298 7.63 -24.87 -21.97
C HIS A 298 8.65 -25.72 -21.19
N LYS A 299 9.93 -25.31 -21.23
CA LYS A 299 11.00 -25.89 -20.42
C LYS A 299 11.39 -24.95 -19.28
N THR A 300 11.36 -25.44 -18.05
CA THR A 300 11.86 -24.74 -16.86
C THR A 300 13.26 -25.25 -16.50
N ASN A 301 14.07 -24.38 -15.88
CA ASN A 301 15.24 -24.83 -15.15
C ASN A 301 14.79 -25.39 -13.78
N ASN A 302 15.15 -26.65 -13.50
CA ASN A 302 15.01 -27.30 -12.20
C ASN A 302 16.38 -27.87 -11.82
N GLU A 303 16.98 -27.39 -10.72
CA GLU A 303 18.25 -27.89 -10.18
C GLU A 303 19.41 -27.92 -11.21
N GLY A 304 19.41 -26.97 -12.15
CA GLY A 304 20.40 -26.84 -13.22
C GLY A 304 19.99 -27.51 -14.55
N GLN A 305 18.98 -28.37 -14.55
CA GLN A 305 18.53 -29.11 -15.73
C GLN A 305 17.31 -28.45 -16.40
N ARG A 306 17.28 -28.38 -17.73
CA ARG A 306 16.15 -27.84 -18.51
C ARG A 306 15.09 -28.92 -18.79
N VAL A 307 14.17 -29.11 -17.86
CA VAL A 307 13.09 -30.10 -17.92
C VAL A 307 11.79 -29.51 -18.50
N LYS A 308 10.95 -30.33 -19.14
CA LYS A 308 9.55 -29.96 -19.41
C LYS A 308 8.74 -29.96 -18.11
N PHE A 309 7.62 -29.26 -18.08
CA PHE A 309 6.65 -29.38 -16.99
C PHE A 309 5.99 -30.76 -16.96
N ARG A 310 5.62 -31.20 -15.76
CA ARG A 310 4.91 -32.44 -15.45
C ARG A 310 4.17 -32.29 -14.13
N VAL A 311 3.20 -33.17 -13.87
CA VAL A 311 2.54 -33.27 -12.56
C VAL A 311 3.57 -33.49 -11.45
N GLY A 312 3.34 -32.88 -10.29
CA GLY A 312 4.25 -32.83 -9.14
C GLY A 312 5.38 -31.79 -9.24
N LEU A 313 5.63 -31.17 -10.40
CA LEU A 313 6.72 -30.21 -10.57
C LEU A 313 6.38 -28.83 -9.94
N ARG A 314 7.37 -28.21 -9.30
CA ARG A 314 7.24 -26.92 -8.61
C ARG A 314 7.24 -25.74 -9.57
N VAL A 315 6.29 -24.82 -9.39
CA VAL A 315 6.11 -23.59 -10.19
C VAL A 315 6.27 -22.31 -9.35
N ARG A 316 6.61 -21.21 -10.02
CA ARG A 316 6.67 -19.83 -9.46
C ARG A 316 5.41 -19.04 -9.84
N ARG A 317 5.18 -17.87 -9.22
CA ARG A 317 4.09 -16.93 -9.58
C ARG A 317 4.18 -16.60 -11.08
N ARG A 318 3.05 -16.54 -11.79
CA ARG A 318 2.95 -16.11 -13.21
C ARG A 318 3.85 -16.86 -14.23
N GLN A 319 4.53 -17.93 -13.83
CA GLN A 319 5.49 -18.65 -14.67
C GLN A 319 4.76 -19.32 -15.85
N ARG A 320 5.26 -19.15 -17.09
CA ARG A 320 4.75 -19.87 -18.27
C ARG A 320 4.90 -21.38 -18.05
N ILE A 321 3.80 -22.13 -18.06
CA ILE A 321 3.78 -23.61 -17.92
C ILE A 321 3.72 -24.24 -19.31
N MET A 322 2.69 -23.88 -20.07
CA MET A 322 2.47 -24.28 -21.45
C MET A 322 1.99 -23.07 -22.24
N SER A 323 1.96 -23.20 -23.56
CA SER A 323 1.17 -22.33 -24.40
C SER A 323 0.16 -23.13 -25.22
N ILE A 324 -0.94 -22.47 -25.55
CA ILE A 324 -1.98 -23.00 -26.45
C ILE A 324 -1.86 -22.22 -27.75
N GLN A 325 -1.42 -22.88 -28.80
CA GLN A 325 -1.14 -22.26 -30.09
C GLN A 325 -2.32 -22.44 -31.04
N ASP A 326 -2.86 -21.34 -31.54
CA ASP A 326 -3.92 -21.34 -32.55
C ASP A 326 -3.35 -21.83 -33.89
N ILE A 327 -3.79 -23.01 -34.31
CA ILE A 327 -3.38 -23.63 -35.57
C ILE A 327 -4.17 -23.13 -36.78
N SER A 328 -5.20 -22.31 -36.58
CA SER A 328 -6.05 -21.79 -37.65
C SER A 328 -5.24 -20.86 -38.57
N GLN A 329 -4.37 -20.04 -38.00
CA GLN A 329 -3.59 -19.03 -38.73
C GLN A 329 -2.09 -19.18 -38.46
N MET A 330 -1.32 -19.42 -39.53
CA MET A 330 0.13 -19.64 -39.47
C MET A 330 0.93 -18.46 -40.02
N LEU A 331 2.06 -18.19 -39.36
CA LEU A 331 3.12 -17.30 -39.80
C LEU A 331 4.34 -18.12 -40.23
N ALA A 332 4.91 -17.82 -41.39
CA ALA A 332 6.23 -18.29 -41.80
C ALA A 332 7.26 -17.17 -41.56
N VAL A 333 8.24 -17.44 -40.69
CA VAL A 333 9.32 -16.50 -40.37
C VAL A 333 10.57 -16.85 -41.19
N VAL A 334 11.08 -15.89 -41.94
CA VAL A 334 12.24 -16.01 -42.84
C VAL A 334 13.39 -15.15 -42.31
N ALA A 335 14.62 -15.66 -42.39
CA ALA A 335 15.83 -14.91 -42.07
C ALA A 335 16.51 -14.44 -43.37
N ILE A 336 16.37 -13.15 -43.71
CA ILE A 336 16.80 -12.61 -45.02
C ILE A 336 18.10 -11.82 -44.88
N PRO A 337 19.16 -12.12 -45.66
CA PRO A 337 20.44 -11.42 -45.60
C PRO A 337 20.35 -9.90 -45.82
N GLU A 338 21.19 -9.13 -45.14
CA GLU A 338 21.27 -7.67 -45.23
C GLU A 338 21.31 -7.15 -46.69
N ARG A 339 22.07 -7.83 -47.56
CA ARG A 339 22.23 -7.49 -48.99
C ARG A 339 20.92 -7.49 -49.81
N GLN A 340 19.87 -8.14 -49.31
CA GLN A 340 18.63 -8.39 -50.05
C GLN A 340 17.39 -7.72 -49.42
N ILE A 341 17.47 -7.25 -48.16
CA ILE A 341 16.30 -6.73 -47.43
C ILE A 341 15.68 -5.48 -48.07
N ALA A 342 16.46 -4.68 -48.79
CA ALA A 342 15.99 -3.47 -49.47
C ALA A 342 15.21 -3.73 -50.77
N LEU A 343 15.14 -5.00 -51.22
CA LEU A 343 14.37 -5.42 -52.39
C LEU A 343 12.94 -5.87 -52.04
N ILE A 344 12.56 -5.77 -50.76
CA ILE A 344 11.33 -6.34 -50.20
C ILE A 344 10.44 -5.21 -49.65
N GLN A 345 9.14 -5.35 -49.83
CA GLN A 345 8.11 -4.41 -49.39
C GLN A 345 7.09 -5.09 -48.48
N ASP A 346 6.46 -4.32 -47.58
CA ASP A 346 5.34 -4.81 -46.78
C ASP A 346 4.13 -5.13 -47.67
N GLN A 347 3.24 -6.04 -47.23
CA GLN A 347 2.07 -6.56 -47.97
C GLN A 347 2.37 -7.33 -49.28
N GLN A 348 3.64 -7.45 -49.67
CA GLN A 348 4.08 -8.22 -50.84
C GLN A 348 3.69 -9.70 -50.73
N GLN A 349 3.27 -10.31 -51.85
CA GLN A 349 2.92 -11.73 -51.90
C GLN A 349 4.16 -12.63 -51.95
N VAL A 350 4.07 -13.78 -51.29
CA VAL A 350 5.13 -14.77 -51.15
C VAL A 350 4.55 -16.17 -51.33
N GLN A 351 5.31 -17.08 -51.94
CA GLN A 351 4.99 -18.50 -51.98
C GLN A 351 5.84 -19.26 -50.95
N VAL A 352 5.21 -19.97 -50.02
CA VAL A 352 5.91 -20.75 -48.99
C VAL A 352 5.73 -22.24 -49.29
N LYS A 353 6.82 -22.92 -49.64
CA LYS A 353 6.85 -24.38 -49.79
C LYS A 353 7.17 -25.01 -48.44
N VAL A 354 6.36 -25.95 -47.95
CA VAL A 354 6.60 -26.62 -46.65
C VAL A 354 7.22 -27.99 -46.90
N ASP A 355 8.43 -28.21 -46.36
CA ASP A 355 9.26 -29.37 -46.70
C ASP A 355 8.60 -30.70 -46.29
N SER A 356 7.92 -30.67 -45.14
CA SER A 356 7.33 -31.82 -44.44
C SER A 356 5.91 -32.20 -44.90
N VAL A 357 5.24 -31.36 -45.72
CA VAL A 357 3.85 -31.58 -46.16
C VAL A 357 3.82 -31.78 -47.68
N PHE A 358 4.44 -32.89 -48.13
CA PHE A 358 4.50 -33.32 -49.53
C PHE A 358 5.00 -32.24 -50.51
N GLY A 359 5.79 -31.28 -50.03
CA GLY A 359 6.28 -30.15 -50.83
C GLY A 359 5.19 -29.20 -51.34
N LYS A 360 3.99 -29.16 -50.72
CA LYS A 360 2.92 -28.23 -51.08
C LYS A 360 3.36 -26.78 -50.93
N THR A 361 2.90 -25.93 -51.85
CA THR A 361 3.12 -24.48 -51.85
C THR A 361 1.86 -23.73 -51.38
N PHE A 362 2.05 -22.86 -50.41
CA PHE A 362 1.02 -22.00 -49.83
C PHE A 362 1.25 -20.55 -50.27
N ARG A 363 0.17 -19.80 -50.49
CA ARG A 363 0.25 -18.34 -50.68
C ARG A 363 0.24 -17.64 -49.32
N GLY A 364 0.94 -16.51 -49.25
CA GLY A 364 0.93 -15.63 -48.09
C GLY A 364 1.39 -14.21 -48.43
N ARG A 365 1.33 -13.33 -47.43
CA ARG A 365 1.71 -11.91 -47.53
C ARG A 365 2.62 -11.47 -46.40
N ILE A 366 3.56 -10.59 -46.70
CA ILE A 366 4.47 -9.99 -45.70
C ILE A 366 3.68 -9.05 -44.77
N THR A 367 3.67 -9.36 -43.47
CA THR A 367 2.93 -8.59 -42.46
C THR A 367 3.82 -7.79 -41.52
N LYS A 368 5.08 -8.20 -41.33
CA LYS A 368 6.09 -7.46 -40.56
C LYS A 368 7.49 -7.74 -41.10
N ILE A 369 8.34 -6.72 -41.10
CA ILE A 369 9.79 -6.82 -41.30
C ILE A 369 10.49 -6.22 -40.06
N ASP A 370 11.50 -6.89 -39.53
CA ASP A 370 12.28 -6.37 -38.39
C ASP A 370 13.07 -5.11 -38.75
N ARG A 371 13.06 -4.14 -37.82
CA ARG A 371 13.79 -2.85 -37.95
C ARG A 371 15.27 -2.93 -37.48
N GLU A 372 15.72 -4.09 -37.00
CA GLU A 372 17.07 -4.31 -36.48
C GLU A 372 17.75 -5.53 -37.13
N ALA A 373 19.07 -5.46 -37.32
CA ALA A 373 19.87 -6.49 -37.95
C ALA A 373 20.39 -7.51 -36.90
N HIS A 374 20.00 -8.77 -37.07
CA HIS A 374 20.44 -9.90 -36.23
C HIS A 374 21.75 -10.51 -36.77
N SER A 375 22.56 -11.10 -35.90
CA SER A 375 23.70 -11.95 -36.27
C SER A 375 23.48 -13.40 -35.84
N ARG A 376 24.12 -14.36 -36.52
CA ARG A 376 23.94 -15.81 -36.22
C ARG A 376 24.75 -16.28 -35.00
N ASN A 377 25.77 -15.53 -34.56
CA ASN A 377 26.67 -15.92 -33.47
C ASN A 377 26.49 -15.04 -32.22
N HIS A 378 25.68 -15.48 -31.25
CA HIS A 378 25.47 -14.73 -29.99
C HIS A 378 26.56 -14.94 -28.93
N GLU A 379 27.37 -16.00 -29.03
CA GLU A 379 28.32 -16.38 -27.96
C GLU A 379 29.71 -15.73 -28.06
N GLN A 380 30.03 -14.98 -29.12
CA GLN A 380 31.31 -14.26 -29.29
C GLN A 380 31.13 -12.74 -29.45
N LYS A 381 30.59 -12.07 -28.42
CA LYS A 381 30.52 -10.58 -28.32
C LYS A 381 31.87 -9.85 -28.41
N GLN A 382 33.00 -10.55 -28.52
CA GLN A 382 34.35 -9.99 -28.69
C GLN A 382 34.93 -10.12 -30.11
N ARG A 383 34.25 -10.79 -31.06
CA ARG A 383 34.67 -10.83 -32.46
C ARG A 383 33.71 -10.04 -33.34
N GLU A 384 34.13 -8.83 -33.70
CA GLU A 384 33.55 -8.02 -34.78
C GLU A 384 33.94 -8.58 -36.16
N THR A 385 33.73 -9.88 -36.39
CA THR A 385 33.92 -10.50 -37.71
C THR A 385 32.82 -10.07 -38.68
N LEU A 386 33.08 -10.25 -39.98
CA LEU A 386 32.17 -9.89 -41.09
C LEU A 386 31.01 -10.90 -41.24
N ASP A 387 30.38 -11.27 -40.13
CA ASP A 387 29.26 -12.21 -40.05
C ASP A 387 28.07 -11.76 -40.92
N GLU A 388 27.39 -12.72 -41.55
CA GLU A 388 26.22 -12.43 -42.40
C GLU A 388 25.01 -12.01 -41.54
N LYS A 389 24.86 -10.69 -41.39
CA LYS A 389 23.69 -10.05 -40.76
C LYS A 389 22.41 -10.32 -41.55
N PHE A 390 21.31 -10.52 -40.84
CA PHE A 390 20.01 -10.81 -41.42
C PHE A 390 18.86 -10.08 -40.71
N PHE A 391 17.73 -9.94 -41.39
CA PHE A 391 16.49 -9.39 -40.83
C PHE A 391 15.42 -10.48 -40.82
N ARG A 392 14.61 -10.55 -39.76
CA ARG A 392 13.46 -11.48 -39.68
C ARG A 392 12.28 -10.87 -40.46
N VAL A 393 11.64 -11.67 -41.32
CA VAL A 393 10.46 -11.28 -42.10
C VAL A 393 9.32 -12.27 -41.80
N TYR A 394 8.15 -11.73 -41.50
CA TYR A 394 6.96 -12.48 -41.09
C TYR A 394 5.97 -12.50 -42.25
N ILE A 395 5.62 -13.69 -42.72
CA ILE A 395 4.65 -13.93 -43.79
C ILE A 395 3.43 -14.61 -43.19
N GLN A 396 2.25 -14.00 -43.28
CA GLN A 396 1.01 -14.67 -42.94
C GLN A 396 0.54 -15.52 -44.12
N LEU A 397 0.16 -16.78 -43.87
CA LEU A 397 -0.40 -17.66 -44.90
C LEU A 397 -1.91 -17.45 -45.09
N ASP A 398 -2.38 -17.63 -46.32
CA ASP A 398 -3.77 -17.37 -46.75
C ASP A 398 -4.71 -18.60 -46.61
N GLN A 399 -4.27 -19.71 -45.99
CA GLN A 399 -5.05 -20.96 -45.88
C GLN A 399 -5.09 -21.54 -44.47
N ASP A 400 -6.23 -22.16 -44.11
CA ASP A 400 -6.48 -22.83 -42.84
C ASP A 400 -5.44 -23.93 -42.53
N GLY A 401 -4.74 -23.77 -41.40
CA GLY A 401 -3.59 -24.60 -41.03
C GLY A 401 -3.87 -26.05 -40.60
N LYS A 402 -4.98 -26.69 -41.00
CA LYS A 402 -5.39 -28.05 -40.52
C LYS A 402 -4.33 -29.16 -40.69
N PHE A 403 -3.36 -28.99 -41.59
CA PHE A 403 -2.22 -29.91 -41.79
C PHE A 403 -0.85 -29.28 -41.49
N LEU A 404 -0.82 -28.01 -41.09
CA LEU A 404 0.40 -27.30 -40.71
C LEU A 404 0.57 -27.39 -39.20
N LYS A 405 1.74 -27.82 -38.74
CA LYS A 405 2.11 -27.78 -37.32
C LYS A 405 3.12 -26.65 -37.08
N PRO A 406 3.06 -25.97 -35.92
CA PRO A 406 4.11 -25.03 -35.51
C PRO A 406 5.48 -25.72 -35.47
N GLY A 407 6.54 -24.97 -35.78
CA GLY A 407 7.92 -25.44 -35.74
C GLY A 407 8.44 -26.13 -37.00
N LEU A 408 7.58 -26.52 -37.95
CA LEU A 408 7.97 -27.10 -39.24
C LEU A 408 8.81 -26.12 -40.09
N THR A 409 9.68 -26.65 -40.93
CA THR A 409 10.48 -25.87 -41.89
C THR A 409 9.86 -25.80 -43.28
N GLY A 410 10.30 -24.80 -44.04
CA GLY A 410 9.99 -24.65 -45.45
C GLY A 410 10.99 -23.74 -46.15
N THR A 411 10.69 -23.43 -47.41
CA THR A 411 11.40 -22.44 -48.23
C THR A 411 10.40 -21.38 -48.70
N ALA A 412 10.67 -20.11 -48.40
CA ALA A 412 9.88 -18.98 -48.85
C ALA A 412 10.49 -18.39 -50.13
N LYS A 413 9.68 -18.26 -51.19
CA LYS A 413 10.02 -17.66 -52.48
C LYS A 413 9.35 -16.29 -52.60
N ILE A 414 10.14 -15.24 -52.43
CA ILE A 414 9.71 -13.83 -52.48
C ILE A 414 10.09 -13.25 -53.85
N SER A 415 9.11 -13.08 -54.74
CA SER A 415 9.30 -12.42 -56.03
C SER A 415 9.44 -10.91 -55.83
N THR A 416 10.64 -10.34 -55.98
CA THR A 416 10.92 -8.96 -55.57
C THR A 416 10.50 -7.93 -56.61
N ARG A 417 11.16 -7.93 -57.76
CA ARG A 417 10.92 -7.01 -58.88
C ARG A 417 11.02 -7.77 -60.18
N SER A 418 10.17 -7.41 -61.14
CA SER A 418 10.29 -7.83 -62.53
C SER A 418 10.92 -6.71 -63.36
N TRP A 419 11.75 -7.09 -64.34
CA TRP A 419 12.29 -6.22 -65.36
C TRP A 419 11.98 -6.83 -66.73
N ASN A 420 11.25 -6.09 -67.55
CA ASN A 420 10.97 -6.45 -68.93
C ASN A 420 12.10 -5.96 -69.84
N ASN A 421 12.30 -6.64 -70.98
CA ASN A 421 13.24 -6.25 -72.02
C ASN A 421 14.72 -6.31 -71.55
N VAL A 422 15.10 -7.46 -70.97
CA VAL A 422 16.43 -7.71 -70.39
C VAL A 422 17.03 -9.04 -70.87
N VAL A 423 18.34 -9.18 -70.77
CA VAL A 423 19.10 -10.33 -71.31
C VAL A 423 19.81 -11.07 -70.19
N SER A 424 19.67 -12.40 -70.14
CA SER A 424 20.57 -13.26 -69.36
C SER A 424 21.83 -13.60 -70.16
N LEU A 425 23.01 -13.37 -69.58
CA LEU A 425 24.31 -13.66 -70.18
C LEU A 425 25.14 -14.61 -69.29
N PRO A 426 26.13 -15.32 -69.87
CA PRO A 426 27.23 -15.89 -69.10
C PRO A 426 28.01 -14.80 -68.34
N SER A 427 28.43 -15.06 -67.11
CA SER A 427 29.23 -14.11 -66.33
C SER A 427 30.64 -13.87 -66.89
N THR A 428 31.07 -14.67 -67.88
CA THR A 428 32.30 -14.50 -68.67
C THR A 428 32.18 -13.41 -69.75
N SER A 429 30.96 -13.00 -70.11
CA SER A 429 30.72 -12.02 -71.18
C SER A 429 30.93 -10.56 -70.73
N LEU A 430 31.06 -10.31 -69.41
CA LEU A 430 31.38 -9.00 -68.86
C LEU A 430 32.88 -8.71 -68.98
N ILE A 431 33.23 -7.53 -69.48
CA ILE A 431 34.62 -7.05 -69.55
C ILE A 431 35.13 -6.78 -68.14
N ALA A 432 36.28 -7.35 -67.78
CA ALA A 432 36.87 -7.20 -66.46
C ALA A 432 37.01 -5.73 -66.06
N ASN A 433 36.64 -5.40 -64.82
CA ASN A 433 36.69 -4.06 -64.24
C ASN A 433 35.81 -2.98 -64.93
N SER A 434 34.78 -3.36 -65.70
CA SER A 434 33.82 -2.39 -66.26
C SER A 434 32.37 -2.90 -66.25
N SER A 435 31.44 -1.99 -66.54
CA SER A 435 30.00 -2.21 -66.81
C SER A 435 29.71 -2.64 -68.26
N SER A 436 30.73 -3.01 -69.04
CA SER A 436 30.61 -3.19 -70.49
C SER A 436 30.72 -4.63 -70.97
N VAL A 437 30.12 -4.88 -72.13
CA VAL A 437 30.10 -6.17 -72.85
C VAL A 437 30.51 -5.92 -74.31
N TYR A 438 31.27 -6.85 -74.91
CA TYR A 438 31.58 -6.77 -76.34
C TYR A 438 30.43 -7.31 -77.19
N ILE A 439 29.98 -6.51 -78.15
CA ILE A 439 28.97 -6.87 -79.14
C ILE A 439 29.54 -6.83 -80.56
N TYR A 440 28.96 -7.60 -81.47
CA TYR A 440 29.14 -7.38 -82.90
C TYR A 440 28.02 -6.50 -83.46
N HIS A 441 28.39 -5.41 -84.13
CA HIS A 441 27.49 -4.54 -84.86
C HIS A 441 28.07 -4.31 -86.27
N ASN A 442 27.28 -4.60 -87.31
CA ASN A 442 27.71 -4.55 -88.72
C ASN A 442 29.06 -5.25 -89.01
N GLY A 443 29.30 -6.38 -88.35
CA GLY A 443 30.54 -7.17 -88.48
C GLY A 443 31.74 -6.66 -87.68
N GLN A 444 31.68 -5.45 -87.12
CA GLN A 444 32.72 -4.90 -86.25
C GLN A 444 32.45 -5.17 -84.78
N LEU A 445 33.52 -5.35 -83.99
CA LEU A 445 33.45 -5.55 -82.55
C LEU A 445 33.39 -4.19 -81.84
N GLN A 446 32.32 -3.94 -81.08
CA GLN A 446 32.12 -2.71 -80.33
C GLN A 446 31.95 -3.02 -78.84
N GLN A 447 32.55 -2.19 -77.98
CA GLN A 447 32.27 -2.20 -76.55
C GLN A 447 30.95 -1.44 -76.29
N LYS A 448 29.99 -2.08 -75.63
CA LYS A 448 28.74 -1.44 -75.22
C LYS A 448 28.54 -1.55 -73.70
N GLU A 449 28.23 -0.42 -73.06
CA GLU A 449 27.86 -0.38 -71.65
C GLU A 449 26.45 -0.96 -71.42
N VAL A 450 26.28 -1.71 -70.33
CA VAL A 450 25.02 -2.36 -69.96
C VAL A 450 24.69 -2.19 -68.47
N GLU A 451 23.41 -1.98 -68.17
CA GLU A 451 22.90 -1.88 -66.80
C GLU A 451 22.81 -3.30 -66.19
N ILE A 452 23.68 -3.62 -65.22
CA ILE A 452 23.68 -4.93 -64.55
C ILE A 452 22.53 -4.97 -63.52
N ILE A 453 21.53 -5.80 -63.79
CA ILE A 453 20.32 -5.98 -62.96
C ILE A 453 20.51 -7.10 -61.94
N SER A 454 21.16 -8.19 -62.32
CA SER A 454 21.50 -9.31 -61.44
C SER A 454 22.88 -9.86 -61.77
N GLN A 455 23.54 -10.44 -60.77
CA GLN A 455 24.83 -11.12 -60.93
C GLN A 455 24.69 -12.66 -60.89
N LYS A 456 23.57 -13.19 -60.38
CA LYS A 456 23.28 -14.65 -60.29
C LYS A 456 21.77 -14.88 -60.46
N PRO A 457 21.27 -15.35 -61.62
CA PRO A 457 21.97 -15.37 -62.92
C PRO A 457 22.43 -13.96 -63.32
N PHE A 458 23.42 -13.87 -64.20
CA PHE A 458 23.93 -12.58 -64.68
C PHE A 458 22.97 -12.01 -65.73
N VAL A 459 22.26 -10.93 -65.38
CA VAL A 459 21.19 -10.32 -66.19
C VAL A 459 21.47 -8.85 -66.38
N VAL A 460 21.39 -8.39 -67.63
CA VAL A 460 21.75 -7.04 -68.07
C VAL A 460 20.67 -6.39 -68.92
N LYS A 461 20.69 -5.07 -69.01
CA LYS A 461 19.77 -4.25 -69.81
C LYS A 461 20.53 -3.22 -70.65
N GLY A 462 20.00 -2.87 -71.82
CA GLY A 462 20.64 -1.99 -72.81
C GLY A 462 21.10 -2.69 -74.10
N LEU A 463 20.97 -4.01 -74.18
CA LEU A 463 21.14 -4.77 -75.42
C LEU A 463 19.86 -4.75 -76.26
N ALA A 464 20.01 -4.80 -77.58
CA ALA A 464 18.89 -4.95 -78.51
C ALA A 464 18.65 -6.43 -78.83
N ASP A 465 17.42 -6.79 -79.14
CA ASP A 465 17.04 -8.17 -79.46
C ASP A 465 17.83 -8.67 -80.69
N ASN A 466 18.31 -9.93 -80.63
CA ASN A 466 19.18 -10.57 -81.63
C ASN A 466 20.58 -9.94 -81.80
N THR A 467 21.07 -9.10 -80.88
CA THR A 467 22.49 -8.68 -80.87
C THR A 467 23.41 -9.89 -80.63
N GLN A 468 24.56 -9.98 -81.30
CA GLN A 468 25.58 -10.99 -80.97
C GLN A 468 26.54 -10.46 -79.91
N VAL A 469 26.63 -11.13 -78.77
CA VAL A 469 27.52 -10.85 -77.64
C VAL A 469 28.68 -11.85 -77.61
N VAL A 470 29.91 -11.41 -77.30
CA VAL A 470 31.05 -12.33 -77.09
C VAL A 470 30.90 -13.08 -75.76
N ILE A 471 31.02 -14.41 -75.79
CA ILE A 471 30.78 -15.29 -74.63
C ILE A 471 31.85 -15.10 -73.54
N ASP A 472 33.11 -14.94 -73.93
CA ASP A 472 34.24 -14.72 -73.02
C ASP A 472 35.03 -13.46 -73.41
N ALA A 473 34.81 -12.38 -72.66
CA ALA A 473 35.43 -11.08 -72.91
C ALA A 473 36.96 -11.09 -72.72
N ARG A 474 37.53 -12.10 -72.04
CA ARG A 474 38.98 -12.20 -71.78
C ARG A 474 39.77 -12.41 -73.06
N GLN A 475 39.19 -13.06 -74.07
CA GLN A 475 39.85 -13.39 -75.34
C GLN A 475 40.06 -12.16 -76.24
N VAL A 476 39.37 -11.05 -75.96
CA VAL A 476 39.54 -9.76 -76.63
C VAL A 476 40.60 -8.90 -75.93
N SER A 477 40.74 -9.05 -74.61
CA SER A 477 41.39 -8.07 -73.72
C SER A 477 42.90 -8.30 -73.53
N GLN A 478 43.65 -8.68 -74.58
CA GLN A 478 45.12 -8.85 -74.48
C GLN A 478 45.93 -7.57 -74.76
N ASN A 479 45.34 -6.51 -75.30
CA ASN A 479 45.97 -5.20 -75.44
C ASN A 479 44.99 -4.07 -75.06
N ASN A 480 45.06 -3.62 -73.80
CA ASN A 480 44.77 -2.24 -73.39
C ASN A 480 45.06 -2.05 -71.89
N THR A 481 45.93 -1.09 -71.55
CA THR A 481 46.15 -0.63 -70.18
C THR A 481 45.02 0.30 -69.74
N VAL A 482 44.21 -0.14 -68.78
CA VAL A 482 43.07 0.66 -68.28
C VAL A 482 43.58 1.81 -67.40
N GLN A 483 43.40 3.05 -67.85
CA GLN A 483 43.51 4.22 -66.98
C GLN A 483 42.37 4.21 -65.95
N GLN A 484 42.71 4.17 -64.67
CA GLN A 484 41.73 4.40 -63.61
C GLN A 484 41.37 5.89 -63.56
N GLN A 485 40.08 6.21 -63.62
CA GLN A 485 39.61 7.55 -63.30
C GLN A 485 39.91 7.86 -61.83
N ALA A 486 40.69 8.91 -61.58
CA ALA A 486 40.99 9.36 -60.22
C ALA A 486 39.70 9.78 -59.52
N THR A 487 39.41 9.16 -58.38
CA THR A 487 38.30 9.57 -57.50
C THR A 487 38.87 10.27 -56.29
N ASN A 488 38.27 11.40 -55.89
CA ASN A 488 38.77 12.27 -54.81
C ASN A 488 38.45 11.70 -53.41
N VAL A 489 38.81 10.45 -53.18
CA VAL A 489 38.62 9.68 -51.94
C VAL A 489 39.98 9.51 -51.28
N VAL A 490 40.18 10.16 -50.14
CA VAL A 490 41.44 10.12 -49.36
C VAL A 490 41.64 8.73 -48.75
N MET A 491 40.55 8.12 -48.29
CA MET A 491 40.55 6.84 -47.59
C MET A 491 39.16 6.20 -47.69
N THR A 492 39.13 4.87 -47.73
CA THR A 492 37.93 4.05 -47.56
C THR A 492 38.05 3.27 -46.26
N GLU A 493 37.03 3.33 -45.40
CA GLU A 493 36.92 2.44 -44.23
C GLU A 493 35.54 1.78 -44.15
N THR A 494 35.43 0.77 -43.29
CA THR A 494 34.17 0.07 -43.02
C THR A 494 33.66 0.31 -41.60
N GLY A 495 32.36 0.51 -41.47
CA GLY A 495 31.71 0.84 -40.22
C GLY A 495 30.31 0.25 -40.08
N ILE A 496 29.74 0.46 -38.89
CA ILE A 496 28.39 0.01 -38.53
C ILE A 496 27.52 1.24 -38.31
N LEU A 497 26.34 1.22 -38.93
CA LEU A 497 25.32 2.25 -38.79
C LEU A 497 24.60 2.08 -37.45
N GLN A 498 24.64 3.11 -36.62
CA GLN A 498 24.08 3.14 -35.26
C GLN A 498 23.29 4.44 -35.03
N PRO A 499 22.34 4.47 -34.08
CA PRO A 499 21.72 5.71 -33.62
C PRO A 499 22.77 6.66 -33.02
N ARG A 500 22.67 7.96 -33.29
CA ARG A 500 23.54 8.99 -32.68
C ARG A 500 23.32 9.11 -31.17
N HIS A 501 22.12 8.75 -30.70
CA HIS A 501 21.79 8.63 -29.28
C HIS A 501 20.98 7.35 -29.08
N SER A 502 21.52 6.47 -28.23
CA SER A 502 20.78 5.41 -27.58
C SER A 502 20.70 5.70 -26.07
N GLU A 503 19.64 5.24 -25.42
CA GLU A 503 19.41 5.30 -23.97
C GLU A 503 19.25 3.87 -23.45
N ILE A 504 20.01 3.46 -22.43
CA ILE A 504 19.87 2.13 -21.81
C ILE A 504 18.98 2.24 -20.57
N VAL A 505 17.95 1.41 -20.52
CA VAL A 505 16.99 1.31 -19.43
C VAL A 505 17.42 0.17 -18.50
N PHE A 506 17.90 0.53 -17.32
CA PHE A 506 18.33 -0.40 -16.29
C PHE A 506 17.19 -0.74 -15.32
N ALA A 507 17.20 -1.96 -14.79
CA ALA A 507 16.33 -2.38 -13.69
C ALA A 507 16.71 -1.64 -12.39
N GLY A 508 15.94 -0.61 -12.03
CA GLY A 508 16.07 0.12 -10.76
C GLY A 508 15.49 -0.58 -9.51
N ARG A 509 15.18 -1.88 -9.60
CA ARG A 509 14.94 -2.80 -8.48
C ARG A 509 15.01 -4.26 -8.94
N THR A 510 15.25 -5.17 -7.99
CA THR A 510 15.10 -6.62 -8.20
C THR A 510 13.63 -7.04 -8.18
N GLY A 511 13.17 -7.88 -9.11
CA GLY A 511 11.80 -8.43 -9.13
C GLY A 511 11.37 -9.07 -10.46
N GLU A 512 10.12 -9.53 -10.54
CA GLU A 512 9.53 -10.13 -11.76
C GLU A 512 8.93 -9.06 -12.69
N LEU A 513 9.10 -9.21 -14.01
CA LEU A 513 8.51 -8.32 -15.02
C LEU A 513 6.99 -8.50 -15.11
N ILE A 514 6.18 -7.46 -14.87
CA ILE A 514 4.71 -7.55 -14.90
C ILE A 514 4.15 -7.34 -16.31
N ASP A 515 4.64 -6.31 -17.00
CA ASP A 515 4.22 -5.90 -18.33
C ASP A 515 5.41 -5.46 -19.20
N ILE A 516 5.21 -5.48 -20.51
CA ILE A 516 6.25 -5.20 -21.50
C ILE A 516 5.59 -4.56 -22.73
N LEU A 517 6.14 -3.44 -23.22
CA LEU A 517 5.76 -2.86 -24.50
C LEU A 517 6.44 -3.68 -25.62
N PRO A 518 5.85 -3.86 -26.81
CA PRO A 518 6.49 -4.67 -27.86
C PRO A 518 7.84 -4.14 -28.33
N SER A 519 8.76 -5.05 -28.63
CA SER A 519 10.05 -4.73 -29.27
C SER A 519 9.82 -4.16 -30.68
N GLY A 520 10.46 -3.02 -30.98
CA GLY A 520 10.30 -2.24 -32.21
C GLY A 520 9.26 -1.12 -32.16
N THR A 521 8.58 -0.88 -31.03
CA THR A 521 7.61 0.22 -30.87
C THR A 521 8.30 1.59 -30.77
N GLU A 522 7.72 2.61 -31.43
CA GLU A 522 8.12 4.01 -31.28
C GLU A 522 7.56 4.60 -29.99
N VAL A 523 8.42 5.16 -29.15
CA VAL A 523 8.11 5.76 -27.85
C VAL A 523 8.47 7.24 -27.82
N LYS A 524 7.73 8.01 -27.01
CA LYS A 524 8.00 9.41 -26.64
C LYS A 524 8.48 9.48 -25.20
N LYS A 525 9.12 10.59 -24.84
CA LYS A 525 9.52 10.88 -23.45
C LYS A 525 8.31 10.77 -22.52
N GLY A 526 8.41 9.91 -21.51
CA GLY A 526 7.37 9.63 -20.52
C GLY A 526 6.53 8.37 -20.78
N ASP A 527 6.58 7.77 -21.98
CA ASP A 527 5.81 6.55 -22.27
C ASP A 527 6.28 5.37 -21.41
N LYS A 528 5.34 4.50 -20.99
CA LYS A 528 5.66 3.33 -20.15
C LYS A 528 6.23 2.20 -21.00
N ILE A 529 7.42 1.74 -20.64
CA ILE A 529 8.15 0.66 -21.31
C ILE A 529 7.80 -0.69 -20.68
N THR A 530 7.92 -0.77 -19.36
CA THR A 530 7.79 -1.99 -18.58
C THR A 530 7.71 -1.66 -17.09
N SER A 531 7.25 -2.58 -16.26
CA SER A 531 7.33 -2.46 -14.81
C SER A 531 7.71 -3.77 -14.14
N ILE A 532 8.57 -3.66 -13.12
CA ILE A 532 8.99 -4.77 -12.26
C ILE A 532 8.11 -4.78 -11.00
N ALA A 533 7.66 -5.96 -10.60
CA ALA A 533 6.80 -6.19 -9.45
C ALA A 533 7.39 -5.64 -8.15
N TYR A 534 6.51 -5.14 -7.27
CA TYR A 534 6.86 -4.70 -5.94
C TYR A 534 6.31 -5.70 -4.91
N GLU A 535 7.14 -6.65 -4.49
CA GLU A 535 6.72 -7.80 -3.66
C GLU A 535 6.54 -7.47 -2.15
N ALA A 536 6.08 -6.26 -1.80
CA ALA A 536 5.92 -5.81 -0.39
C ALA A 536 4.46 -5.82 0.12
N GLU A 537 3.54 -6.45 -0.61
CA GLU A 537 2.13 -6.65 -0.21
C GLU A 537 1.99 -7.17 1.23
N ALA A 538 2.90 -8.08 1.62
CA ALA A 538 2.89 -8.75 2.92
C ALA A 538 3.42 -7.90 4.08
N ASP A 539 4.06 -6.77 3.77
CA ASP A 539 4.67 -5.86 4.74
C ASP A 539 3.72 -4.65 4.96
N LEU A 540 3.07 -4.17 3.89
CA LEU A 540 1.85 -3.36 3.96
C LEU A 540 0.79 -4.02 4.84
N ASP A 541 0.51 -5.31 4.60
CA ASP A 541 -0.41 -6.18 5.36
C ASP A 541 -0.11 -6.27 6.87
N LEU A 542 1.10 -5.90 7.30
CA LEU A 542 1.55 -5.91 8.69
C LEU A 542 1.49 -4.50 9.30
N LEU A 543 2.04 -3.50 8.59
CA LEU A 543 2.01 -2.10 8.98
C LEU A 543 0.57 -1.57 9.17
N ASP A 544 -0.39 -2.00 8.34
CA ASP A 544 -1.79 -1.62 8.52
C ASP A 544 -2.43 -2.25 9.78
N ILE A 545 -2.00 -3.46 10.18
CA ILE A 545 -2.42 -4.09 11.43
C ILE A 545 -1.84 -3.32 12.62
N GLU A 546 -0.55 -2.96 12.57
CA GLU A 546 0.11 -2.16 13.61
C GLU A 546 -0.53 -0.78 13.75
N LYS A 547 -0.81 -0.08 12.65
CA LYS A 547 -1.57 1.17 12.63
C LYS A 547 -2.93 1.02 13.32
N GLN A 548 -3.71 -0.02 12.99
CA GLN A 548 -5.01 -0.27 13.62
C GLN A 548 -4.92 -0.64 15.11
N MET A 549 -3.81 -1.24 15.55
CA MET A 549 -3.52 -1.45 16.96
C MET A 549 -3.24 -0.11 17.66
N TYR A 550 -2.34 0.71 17.10
CA TYR A 550 -2.04 2.05 17.64
C TYR A 550 -3.27 2.96 17.68
N GLU A 551 -4.13 2.97 16.66
CA GLU A 551 -5.41 3.70 16.69
C GLU A 551 -6.29 3.22 17.86
N SER A 552 -6.40 1.91 18.05
CA SER A 552 -7.19 1.34 19.14
C SER A 552 -6.59 1.65 20.53
N GLU A 553 -5.26 1.73 20.67
CA GLU A 553 -4.57 2.16 21.90
C GLU A 553 -4.80 3.65 22.17
N ILE A 554 -4.65 4.49 21.15
CA ILE A 554 -4.87 5.96 21.23
C ILE A 554 -6.30 6.25 21.68
N ASP A 555 -7.30 5.55 21.14
CA ASP A 555 -8.71 5.69 21.56
C ASP A 555 -8.92 5.27 23.02
N GLN A 556 -8.31 4.17 23.48
CA GLN A 556 -8.39 3.76 24.89
C GLN A 556 -7.74 4.82 25.81
N MET A 557 -6.50 5.22 25.52
CA MET A 557 -5.76 6.21 26.31
C MET A 557 -6.44 7.58 26.30
N HIS A 558 -7.12 7.95 25.21
CA HIS A 558 -7.90 9.18 25.15
C HIS A 558 -9.15 9.12 26.03
N ASN A 559 -9.90 8.02 26.01
CA ASN A 559 -11.03 7.81 26.92
C ASN A 559 -10.59 7.77 28.39
N GLU A 560 -9.48 7.11 28.71
CA GLU A 560 -8.89 7.13 30.05
C GLU A 560 -8.44 8.53 30.49
N LEU A 561 -7.84 9.32 29.59
CA LEU A 561 -7.45 10.70 29.88
C LEU A 561 -8.67 11.55 30.24
N ILE A 562 -9.79 11.40 29.55
CA ILE A 562 -11.02 12.16 29.84
C ILE A 562 -11.67 11.68 31.14
N LEU A 563 -11.75 10.36 31.38
CA LEU A 563 -12.22 9.81 32.66
C LEU A 563 -11.34 10.31 33.83
N SER A 564 -10.02 10.29 33.66
CA SER A 564 -9.06 10.79 34.65
C SER A 564 -9.26 12.29 34.89
N GLN A 565 -9.47 13.11 33.85
CA GLN A 565 -9.77 14.53 34.01
C GLN A 565 -11.09 14.76 34.76
N LYS A 566 -12.15 14.02 34.42
CA LYS A 566 -13.46 14.13 35.06
C LYS A 566 -13.42 13.71 36.53
N ASN A 567 -12.81 12.58 36.86
CA ASN A 567 -12.74 12.12 38.25
C ASN A 567 -11.79 12.99 39.09
N GLN A 568 -10.69 13.50 38.52
CA GLN A 568 -9.82 14.47 39.21
C GLN A 568 -10.51 15.83 39.44
N GLN A 569 -11.38 16.29 38.52
CA GLN A 569 -12.24 17.45 38.77
C GLN A 569 -13.21 17.19 39.94
N LEU A 570 -13.85 16.02 40.00
CA LEU A 570 -14.74 15.68 41.12
C LEU A 570 -14.02 15.64 42.48
N GLU A 571 -12.74 15.27 42.53
CA GLU A 571 -11.94 15.40 43.78
C GLU A 571 -11.66 16.87 44.17
N MET A 572 -11.47 17.76 43.19
CA MET A 572 -11.42 19.21 43.45
C MET A 572 -12.78 19.75 43.92
N ASP A 573 -13.87 19.28 43.34
CA ASP A 573 -15.24 19.68 43.70
C ASP A 573 -15.59 19.21 45.13
N LYS A 574 -15.15 18.01 45.55
CA LYS A 574 -15.23 17.53 46.95
C LYS A 574 -14.46 18.45 47.90
N ALA A 575 -13.20 18.77 47.58
CA ALA A 575 -12.37 19.64 48.43
C ALA A 575 -12.92 21.09 48.52
N LEU A 576 -13.53 21.60 47.45
CA LEU A 576 -14.28 22.86 47.48
C LEU A 576 -15.53 22.75 48.34
N LEU A 577 -16.27 21.65 48.25
CA LEU A 577 -17.47 21.40 49.05
C LEU A 577 -17.14 21.33 50.56
N ASP A 578 -16.07 20.62 50.96
CA ASP A 578 -15.52 20.63 52.34
C ASP A 578 -15.30 22.07 52.85
N ILE A 579 -14.64 22.93 52.05
CA ILE A 579 -14.36 24.32 52.41
C ILE A 579 -15.64 25.15 52.53
N THR A 580 -16.59 24.99 51.60
CA THR A 580 -17.88 25.71 51.66
C THR A 580 -18.72 25.27 52.85
N TYR A 581 -18.75 23.98 53.19
CA TYR A 581 -19.38 23.49 54.41
C TYR A 581 -18.72 24.09 55.66
N ALA A 582 -17.39 24.04 55.80
CA ALA A 582 -16.70 24.61 56.96
C ALA A 582 -16.91 26.14 57.10
N ARG A 583 -17.02 26.88 55.98
CA ARG A 583 -17.40 28.31 55.98
C ARG A 583 -18.82 28.50 56.48
N LEU A 584 -19.78 27.75 55.93
CA LEU A 584 -21.19 27.86 56.30
C LEU A 584 -21.43 27.44 57.75
N GLU A 585 -20.77 26.37 58.20
CA GLU A 585 -20.73 25.90 59.60
C GLU A 585 -20.22 27.02 60.51
N SER A 586 -19.13 27.72 60.15
CA SER A 586 -18.66 28.89 60.90
C SER A 586 -19.67 30.04 60.92
N THR A 587 -20.35 30.35 59.81
CA THR A 587 -21.36 31.43 59.79
C THR A 587 -22.60 31.10 60.61
N VAL A 588 -23.05 29.84 60.59
CA VAL A 588 -24.21 29.37 61.35
C VAL A 588 -23.87 29.30 62.85
N LEU A 589 -22.68 28.83 63.22
CA LEU A 589 -22.23 28.86 64.61
C LEU A 589 -22.04 30.29 65.14
N ARG A 590 -21.60 31.26 64.32
CA ARG A 590 -21.55 32.69 64.70
C ARG A 590 -22.93 33.33 64.92
N GLN A 591 -24.01 32.67 64.48
CA GLN A 591 -25.39 33.07 64.74
C GLN A 591 -25.98 32.38 65.99
N GLN A 592 -25.18 31.60 66.72
CA GLN A 592 -25.52 31.17 68.07
C GLN A 592 -25.37 32.32 69.08
N PRO A 593 -26.14 32.34 70.18
CA PRO A 593 -27.14 31.34 70.56
C PRO A 593 -28.42 31.38 69.70
N TYR A 594 -28.86 30.23 69.18
CA TYR A 594 -30.05 30.18 68.34
C TYR A 594 -31.29 30.52 69.16
N LYS A 595 -32.15 31.41 68.64
CA LYS A 595 -33.45 31.76 69.26
C LYS A 595 -34.25 30.51 69.66
N GLU A 596 -34.27 29.49 68.80
CA GLU A 596 -34.94 28.22 69.05
C GLU A 596 -34.42 27.48 70.30
N GLN A 597 -33.10 27.33 70.44
CA GLN A 597 -32.48 26.66 71.59
C GLN A 597 -32.62 27.47 72.88
N ILE A 598 -32.52 28.80 72.81
CA ILE A 598 -32.79 29.70 73.96
C ILE A 598 -34.24 29.53 74.42
N GLU A 599 -35.22 29.59 73.50
CA GLU A 599 -36.62 29.43 73.87
C GLU A 599 -36.93 28.02 74.39
N LYS A 600 -36.29 26.95 73.87
CA LYS A 600 -36.42 25.59 74.44
C LYS A 600 -35.90 25.54 75.88
N ALA A 601 -34.67 26.02 76.13
CA ALA A 601 -34.09 26.00 77.48
C ALA A 601 -34.81 26.93 78.47
N LYS A 602 -35.34 28.07 78.01
CA LYS A 602 -36.27 28.93 78.80
C LYS A 602 -37.54 28.19 79.16
N VAL A 603 -38.11 27.44 78.21
CA VAL A 603 -39.36 26.70 78.37
C VAL A 603 -39.18 25.51 79.32
N GLU A 604 -38.05 24.80 79.24
CA GLU A 604 -37.63 23.77 80.19
C GLU A 604 -37.38 24.36 81.58
N THR A 605 -36.68 25.50 81.66
CA THR A 605 -36.52 26.26 82.92
C THR A 605 -37.86 26.68 83.49
N LYS A 606 -38.83 27.06 82.65
CA LYS A 606 -40.19 27.41 83.09
C LYS A 606 -40.97 26.19 83.58
N LYS A 607 -40.80 25.00 83.01
CA LYS A 607 -41.33 23.74 83.59
C LYS A 607 -40.74 23.49 84.97
N ALA A 608 -39.42 23.60 85.12
CA ALA A 608 -38.76 23.39 86.40
C ALA A 608 -39.14 24.46 87.45
N GLN A 609 -39.43 25.70 87.05
CA GLN A 609 -40.00 26.73 87.93
C GLN A 609 -41.38 26.32 88.44
N LEU A 610 -42.24 25.87 87.53
CA LEU A 610 -43.60 25.43 87.85
C LEU A 610 -43.61 24.21 88.79
N ALA A 611 -42.73 23.23 88.55
CA ALA A 611 -42.58 22.06 89.43
C ALA A 611 -42.08 22.44 90.84
N VAL A 612 -41.24 23.48 90.97
CA VAL A 612 -40.86 24.03 92.28
C VAL A 612 -42.04 24.75 92.94
N GLU A 613 -42.84 25.51 92.19
CA GLU A 613 -44.04 26.16 92.71
C GLU A 613 -45.06 25.14 93.25
N THR A 614 -45.32 24.05 92.52
CA THR A 614 -46.27 23.00 92.92
C THR A 614 -45.74 22.14 94.07
N ALA A 615 -44.49 21.67 94.01
CA ALA A 615 -43.87 20.94 95.11
C ALA A 615 -43.80 21.78 96.42
N ARG A 616 -43.58 23.10 96.30
CA ARG A 616 -43.58 24.01 97.46
C ARG A 616 -44.98 24.22 98.03
N ALA A 617 -45.99 24.38 97.19
CA ALA A 617 -47.38 24.49 97.63
C ALA A 617 -47.83 23.21 98.36
N ALA A 618 -47.51 22.03 97.82
CA ALA A 618 -47.79 20.75 98.44
C ALA A 618 -47.08 20.59 99.80
N TYR A 619 -45.80 20.97 99.90
CA TYR A 619 -45.05 20.94 101.16
C TYR A 619 -45.62 21.88 102.23
N GLU A 620 -45.93 23.13 101.90
CA GLU A 620 -46.51 24.08 102.86
C GLU A 620 -47.95 23.68 103.29
N ALA A 621 -48.75 23.11 102.38
CA ALA A 621 -50.05 22.53 102.72
C ALA A 621 -49.91 21.32 103.66
N MET A 622 -49.00 20.39 103.37
CA MET A 622 -48.72 19.23 104.22
C MET A 622 -48.19 19.64 105.61
N LYS A 623 -47.34 20.67 105.67
CA LYS A 623 -46.82 21.27 106.90
C LYS A 623 -47.93 21.86 107.77
N LEU A 624 -48.93 22.52 107.17
CA LEU A 624 -50.11 23.02 107.87
C LEU A 624 -51.07 21.91 108.34
N LEU A 625 -51.12 20.77 107.65
CA LEU A 625 -51.92 19.59 108.08
C LEU A 625 -51.22 18.80 109.20
N SER A 626 -49.90 18.63 109.11
CA SER A 626 -49.09 17.99 110.15
C SER A 626 -49.08 18.83 111.44
N ALA A 627 -48.97 20.16 111.34
CA ALA A 627 -49.11 21.08 112.48
C ALA A 627 -50.51 21.09 113.14
N LYS A 628 -51.51 20.48 112.51
CA LYS A 628 -52.87 20.25 113.07
C LYS A 628 -53.07 18.81 113.56
N GLY A 629 -52.03 17.98 113.57
CA GLY A 629 -52.10 16.57 113.98
C GLY A 629 -52.79 15.62 112.99
N VAL A 630 -53.00 16.06 111.73
CA VAL A 630 -53.79 15.30 110.73
C VAL A 630 -52.91 14.50 109.75
N ALA A 631 -51.62 14.83 109.61
CA ALA A 631 -50.70 14.19 108.67
C ALA A 631 -49.36 13.81 109.31
N SER A 632 -48.77 12.70 108.85
CA SER A 632 -47.58 12.09 109.43
C SER A 632 -46.30 12.88 109.16
N GLU A 633 -45.35 12.84 110.10
CA GLU A 633 -44.01 13.42 109.92
C GLU A 633 -43.27 12.79 108.72
N THR A 634 -43.51 11.50 108.44
CA THR A 634 -42.94 10.80 107.27
C THR A 634 -43.47 11.33 105.94
N GLU A 635 -44.74 11.78 105.90
CA GLU A 635 -45.36 12.37 104.71
C GLU A 635 -44.84 13.80 104.50
N LEU A 636 -44.72 14.57 105.58
CA LEU A 636 -44.10 15.90 105.57
C LEU A 636 -42.64 15.85 105.06
N LEU A 637 -41.85 14.87 105.54
CA LEU A 637 -40.48 14.66 105.10
C LEU A 637 -40.41 14.25 103.62
N ARG A 638 -41.34 13.43 103.13
CA ARG A 638 -41.44 13.05 101.71
C ARG A 638 -41.68 14.28 100.80
N HIS A 639 -42.61 15.15 101.14
CA HIS A 639 -42.83 16.39 100.36
C HIS A 639 -41.67 17.38 100.47
N LYS A 640 -40.98 17.42 101.63
CA LYS A 640 -39.73 18.19 101.80
C LYS A 640 -38.62 17.72 100.86
N LEU A 641 -38.50 16.41 100.65
CA LEU A 641 -37.56 15.81 99.71
C LEU A 641 -37.93 16.16 98.25
N GLN A 642 -39.20 15.99 97.88
CA GLN A 642 -39.72 16.32 96.55
C GLN A 642 -39.52 17.81 96.17
N LEU A 643 -39.67 18.72 97.14
CA LEU A 643 -39.32 20.13 96.97
C LEU A 643 -37.82 20.32 96.71
N LYS A 644 -36.94 19.67 97.47
CA LYS A 644 -35.48 19.77 97.28
C LYS A 644 -35.00 19.19 95.94
N GLU A 645 -35.61 18.09 95.49
CA GLU A 645 -35.38 17.51 94.16
C GLU A 645 -35.81 18.49 93.06
N SER A 646 -37.00 19.08 93.19
CA SER A 646 -37.50 20.09 92.24
C SER A 646 -36.61 21.34 92.20
N GLU A 647 -36.14 21.81 93.35
CA GLU A 647 -35.20 22.95 93.44
C GLU A 647 -33.87 22.64 92.75
N ALA A 648 -33.33 21.43 92.90
CA ALA A 648 -32.13 20.99 92.21
C ALA A 648 -32.34 20.93 90.68
N ASN A 649 -33.46 20.36 90.23
CA ASN A 649 -33.85 20.32 88.81
C ASN A 649 -34.01 21.73 88.21
N LEU A 650 -34.53 22.70 88.98
CA LEU A 650 -34.57 24.11 88.58
C LEU A 650 -33.18 24.75 88.48
N ILE A 651 -32.24 24.40 89.36
CA ILE A 651 -30.85 24.87 89.25
C ILE A 651 -30.22 24.32 87.96
N VAL A 652 -30.39 23.03 87.67
CA VAL A 652 -29.91 22.40 86.43
C VAL A 652 -30.51 23.09 85.20
N ALA A 653 -31.82 23.29 85.15
CA ALA A 653 -32.48 23.95 84.01
C ALA A 653 -32.01 25.40 83.83
N LYS A 654 -31.91 26.20 84.91
CA LYS A 654 -31.35 27.56 84.86
C LYS A 654 -29.90 27.59 84.34
N LEU A 655 -29.08 26.59 84.69
CA LEU A 655 -27.71 26.46 84.19
C LEU A 655 -27.70 26.07 82.70
N GLN A 656 -28.62 25.21 82.25
CA GLN A 656 -28.83 24.87 80.84
C GLN A 656 -29.30 26.08 80.02
N GLU A 657 -30.23 26.91 80.53
CA GLU A 657 -30.63 28.17 79.89
C GLU A 657 -29.47 29.17 79.83
N LYS A 658 -28.67 29.28 80.89
CA LYS A 658 -27.47 30.13 80.90
C LYS A 658 -26.44 29.66 79.87
N LEU A 659 -26.20 28.35 79.78
CA LEU A 659 -25.31 27.74 78.78
C LEU A 659 -25.83 27.97 77.35
N ALA A 660 -27.13 27.76 77.13
CA ALA A 660 -27.81 28.02 75.86
C ALA A 660 -27.80 29.50 75.45
N ARG A 661 -27.54 30.43 76.38
CA ARG A 661 -27.35 31.87 76.12
C ARG A 661 -25.90 32.28 75.90
N THR A 662 -24.91 31.50 76.37
CA THR A 662 -23.47 31.86 76.24
C THR A 662 -22.87 31.62 74.85
N GLY A 663 -23.61 31.01 73.92
CA GLY A 663 -23.15 30.81 72.54
C GLY A 663 -22.08 29.73 72.38
N PRO A 664 -21.31 29.73 71.26
CA PRO A 664 -20.40 28.65 70.92
C PRO A 664 -19.09 28.75 71.72
N SER A 665 -18.64 27.63 72.29
CA SER A 665 -17.33 27.55 72.95
C SER A 665 -16.19 27.95 71.99
N PRO A 666 -15.15 28.69 72.46
CA PRO A 666 -13.95 28.98 71.66
C PRO A 666 -13.31 27.73 71.05
N GLN A 667 -13.38 26.59 71.74
CA GLN A 667 -12.89 25.30 71.23
C GLN A 667 -13.66 24.82 69.99
N THR A 668 -14.96 25.09 69.91
CA THR A 668 -15.80 24.74 68.75
C THR A 668 -15.44 25.62 67.55
N MET A 669 -15.24 26.92 67.76
CA MET A 669 -14.81 27.84 66.71
C MET A 669 -13.40 27.49 66.20
N ALA A 670 -12.46 27.17 67.08
CA ALA A 670 -11.12 26.71 66.73
C ALA A 670 -11.15 25.42 65.87
N LYS A 671 -11.98 24.43 66.23
CA LYS A 671 -12.16 23.19 65.45
C LYS A 671 -12.66 23.47 64.03
N VAL A 672 -13.61 24.39 63.84
CA VAL A 672 -14.13 24.73 62.51
C VAL A 672 -13.12 25.53 61.69
N GLN A 673 -12.34 26.41 62.32
CA GLN A 673 -11.22 27.09 61.65
C GLN A 673 -10.12 26.10 61.23
N GLN A 674 -9.81 25.10 62.06
CA GLN A 674 -8.90 24.01 61.71
C GLN A 674 -9.41 23.17 60.53
N LYS A 675 -10.71 22.80 60.49
CA LYS A 675 -11.33 22.15 59.31
C LYS A 675 -11.12 22.98 58.04
N LEU A 676 -11.32 24.30 58.14
CA LEU A 676 -11.27 25.22 57.00
C LEU A 676 -9.86 25.37 56.43
N GLU A 677 -8.82 25.50 57.26
CA GLU A 677 -7.43 25.54 56.79
C GLU A 677 -6.98 24.18 56.23
N LEU A 678 -7.34 23.07 56.88
CA LEU A 678 -7.08 21.72 56.38
C LEU A 678 -7.76 21.45 55.03
N GLY A 679 -8.97 22.00 54.82
CA GLY A 679 -9.66 21.99 53.53
C GLY A 679 -8.90 22.75 52.44
N LYS A 680 -8.40 23.96 52.72
CA LYS A 680 -7.57 24.72 51.76
C LYS A 680 -6.31 23.95 51.37
N LEU A 681 -5.59 23.39 52.35
CA LEU A 681 -4.35 22.63 52.12
C LEU A 681 -4.61 21.38 51.27
N LYS A 682 -5.70 20.64 51.55
CA LYS A 682 -6.18 19.55 50.67
C LYS A 682 -6.43 20.03 49.25
N LEU A 683 -7.17 21.12 49.06
CA LEU A 683 -7.50 21.65 47.73
C LEU A 683 -6.23 22.04 46.94
N GLU A 684 -5.25 22.67 47.58
CA GLU A 684 -3.99 23.04 46.94
C GLU A 684 -3.17 21.80 46.54
N HIS A 685 -3.06 20.82 47.44
CA HIS A 685 -2.41 19.54 47.17
C HIS A 685 -3.08 18.80 46.00
N THR A 686 -4.41 18.64 46.05
CA THR A 686 -5.19 18.03 44.96
C THR A 686 -5.00 18.79 43.66
N ARG A 687 -5.04 20.14 43.65
CA ARG A 687 -4.79 20.93 42.43
C ARG A 687 -3.39 20.68 41.83
N LYS A 688 -2.37 20.45 42.66
CA LYS A 688 -1.02 20.09 42.23
C LYS A 688 -0.97 18.68 41.63
N THR A 689 -1.61 17.67 42.24
CA THR A 689 -1.64 16.29 41.72
C THR A 689 -2.52 16.12 40.47
N VAL A 690 -3.67 16.80 40.40
CA VAL A 690 -4.54 16.88 39.20
C VAL A 690 -3.71 17.29 37.98
N ASN A 691 -2.94 18.38 38.12
CA ASN A 691 -2.12 18.92 37.04
C ASN A 691 -0.99 17.97 36.60
N SER A 692 -0.29 17.30 37.53
CA SER A 692 0.78 16.37 37.18
C SER A 692 0.25 15.10 36.49
N ILE A 693 -0.82 14.49 37.02
CA ILE A 693 -1.46 13.29 36.45
C ILE A 693 -1.96 13.58 35.02
N ILE A 694 -2.63 14.72 34.80
CA ILE A 694 -3.12 15.11 33.48
C ILE A 694 -1.95 15.39 32.51
N LYS A 695 -0.85 16.01 32.98
CA LYS A 695 0.34 16.26 32.15
C LYS A 695 0.99 14.94 31.70
N VAL A 696 1.19 13.99 32.62
CA VAL A 696 1.78 12.67 32.30
C VAL A 696 0.91 11.89 31.31
N ARG A 697 -0.40 11.79 31.54
CA ARG A 697 -1.32 11.09 30.61
C ARG A 697 -1.40 11.78 29.23
N LYS A 698 -1.31 13.11 29.16
CA LYS A 698 -1.22 13.85 27.88
C LYS A 698 0.06 13.53 27.11
N ILE A 699 1.21 13.48 27.80
CA ILE A 699 2.51 13.14 27.17
C ILE A 699 2.47 11.71 26.63
N ALA A 700 2.01 10.74 27.42
CA ALA A 700 1.90 9.34 26.97
C ALA A 700 1.00 9.19 25.73
N LEU A 701 -0.15 9.88 25.70
CA LEU A 701 -1.04 9.93 24.53
C LEU A 701 -0.39 10.61 23.31
N GLN A 702 0.49 11.58 23.51
CA GLN A 702 1.25 12.23 22.44
C GLN A 702 2.34 11.30 21.88
N VAL A 703 3.05 10.54 22.73
CA VAL A 703 4.04 9.55 22.29
C VAL A 703 3.39 8.47 21.41
N LYS A 704 2.26 7.89 21.84
CA LYS A 704 1.50 6.93 21.00
C LYS A 704 1.02 7.52 19.67
N LYS A 705 0.66 8.81 19.63
CA LYS A 705 0.32 9.52 18.39
C LYS A 705 1.53 9.77 17.48
N SER A 706 2.76 9.80 18.01
CA SER A 706 3.99 9.84 17.21
C SER A 706 4.34 8.44 16.66
N GLU A 707 4.27 7.39 17.48
CA GLU A 707 4.45 5.99 17.04
C GLU A 707 3.52 5.66 15.85
N LYS A 708 2.23 6.04 15.96
CA LYS A 708 1.27 5.85 14.86
C LYS A 708 1.66 6.59 13.58
N LYS A 709 2.17 7.82 13.68
CA LYS A 709 2.61 8.63 12.52
C LYS A 709 3.81 8.02 11.80
N GLU A 710 4.70 7.35 12.53
CA GLU A 710 5.83 6.65 11.93
C GLU A 710 5.34 5.50 11.04
N ILE A 711 4.42 4.68 11.54
CA ILE A 711 3.78 3.61 10.74
C ILE A 711 2.99 4.19 9.55
N GLU A 712 2.27 5.30 9.73
CA GLU A 712 1.58 5.99 8.61
C GLU A 712 2.56 6.50 7.54
N TYR A 713 3.76 6.92 7.92
CA TYR A 713 4.81 7.31 6.98
C TYR A 713 5.43 6.10 6.25
N GLN A 714 5.65 4.98 6.94
CA GLN A 714 6.09 3.74 6.28
C GLN A 714 5.03 3.22 5.28
N LEU A 715 3.76 3.24 5.65
CA LEU A 715 2.64 2.93 4.74
C LEU A 715 2.62 3.88 3.53
N TYR A 716 2.80 5.19 3.73
CA TYR A 716 2.92 6.15 2.61
C TYR A 716 4.05 5.77 1.64
N LEU A 717 5.23 5.41 2.15
CA LEU A 717 6.36 5.00 1.31
C LEU A 717 6.04 3.71 0.52
N HIS A 718 5.45 2.70 1.16
CA HIS A 718 5.08 1.44 0.52
C HIS A 718 3.90 1.55 -0.46
N GLU A 719 2.93 2.44 -0.21
CA GLU A 719 1.80 2.67 -1.12
C GLU A 719 2.13 3.60 -2.29
N LYS A 720 2.89 4.68 -2.04
CA LYS A 720 3.00 5.81 -2.97
C LYS A 720 4.36 5.94 -3.61
N GLU A 721 5.47 5.72 -2.89
CA GLU A 721 6.82 5.95 -3.43
C GLU A 721 7.46 4.69 -4.02
N TYR A 722 7.51 3.61 -3.25
CA TYR A 722 8.17 2.38 -3.70
C TYR A 722 7.51 1.73 -4.94
N PRO A 723 6.18 1.78 -5.16
CA PRO A 723 5.60 1.28 -6.41
C PRO A 723 6.08 2.04 -7.65
N LYS A 724 6.21 3.39 -7.57
CA LYS A 724 6.70 4.25 -8.67
C LYS A 724 8.10 3.82 -9.14
N ARG A 725 9.01 3.49 -8.21
CA ARG A 725 10.44 3.23 -8.48
C ARG A 725 10.74 2.07 -9.43
N GLY A 726 9.76 1.19 -9.71
CA GLY A 726 9.90 0.12 -10.71
C GLY A 726 8.91 0.21 -11.86
N THR A 727 8.43 1.42 -12.19
CA THR A 727 7.79 1.71 -13.49
C THR A 727 8.79 2.44 -14.37
N TYR A 728 9.26 1.78 -15.43
CA TYR A 728 10.29 2.30 -16.31
C TYR A 728 9.65 3.03 -17.51
N ARG A 729 10.16 4.23 -17.80
CA ARG A 729 9.65 5.14 -18.82
C ARG A 729 10.79 5.69 -19.66
N ALA A 730 10.50 6.04 -20.91
CA ALA A 730 11.49 6.60 -21.83
C ALA A 730 11.90 8.02 -21.40
N ASN A 731 13.20 8.34 -21.33
CA ASN A 731 13.65 9.72 -21.08
C ASN A 731 13.80 10.55 -22.35
N GLY A 732 13.94 9.91 -23.51
CA GLY A 732 13.88 10.53 -24.85
C GLY A 732 12.91 9.84 -25.81
N PRO A 733 12.60 10.46 -26.97
CA PRO A 733 11.88 9.80 -28.05
C PRO A 733 12.79 8.86 -28.87
N GLY A 734 12.28 7.72 -29.31
CA GLY A 734 13.04 6.76 -30.12
C GLY A 734 12.28 5.47 -30.38
N VAL A 735 12.96 4.46 -30.94
CA VAL A 735 12.44 3.09 -31.09
C VAL A 735 12.99 2.23 -29.95
N LEU A 736 12.09 1.50 -29.29
CA LEU A 736 12.39 0.60 -28.17
C LEU A 736 12.84 -0.78 -28.67
N TYR A 737 13.94 -1.29 -28.12
CA TYR A 737 14.44 -2.65 -28.30
C TYR A 737 14.76 -3.26 -26.93
N TYR A 738 14.64 -4.58 -26.76
CA TYR A 738 14.99 -5.24 -25.51
C TYR A 738 16.32 -5.99 -25.59
N VAL A 739 17.03 -6.09 -24.48
CA VAL A 739 18.34 -6.77 -24.42
C VAL A 739 18.13 -8.28 -24.29
N GLU A 740 18.38 -9.03 -25.37
CA GLU A 740 18.38 -10.50 -25.33
C GLU A 740 19.45 -11.02 -24.35
N ASN A 741 19.02 -11.89 -23.43
CA ASN A 741 19.86 -12.60 -22.46
C ASN A 741 19.92 -14.10 -22.80
N LYS A 742 20.57 -14.93 -21.96
CA LYS A 742 20.68 -16.39 -22.18
C LYS A 742 19.34 -17.12 -22.30
N ASP A 743 18.26 -16.55 -21.78
CA ASP A 743 16.89 -17.07 -21.87
C ASP A 743 16.07 -16.48 -23.03
N GLY A 744 16.67 -15.62 -23.86
CA GLY A 744 16.05 -14.92 -25.00
C GLY A 744 15.69 -13.45 -24.71
N GLU A 745 14.78 -12.89 -25.50
CA GLU A 745 14.17 -11.58 -25.21
C GLU A 745 13.48 -11.59 -23.83
N PRO A 746 13.51 -10.46 -23.08
CA PRO A 746 12.71 -10.26 -21.88
C PRO A 746 11.23 -10.55 -22.09
N GLN A 747 10.63 -11.25 -21.11
CA GLN A 747 9.22 -11.65 -21.12
C GLN A 747 8.58 -11.39 -19.76
N ILE A 748 7.26 -11.22 -19.76
CA ILE A 748 6.45 -11.15 -18.53
C ILE A 748 6.71 -12.41 -17.69
N GLY A 749 6.96 -12.24 -16.39
CA GLY A 749 7.31 -13.30 -15.45
C GLY A 749 8.80 -13.63 -15.35
N ASN A 750 9.67 -13.08 -16.21
CA ASN A 750 11.12 -13.18 -16.03
C ASN A 750 11.54 -12.32 -14.82
N ARG A 751 12.48 -12.82 -13.99
CA ARG A 751 13.01 -12.08 -12.84
C ARG A 751 14.34 -11.42 -13.19
N TYR A 752 14.45 -10.12 -12.91
CA TYR A 752 15.65 -9.33 -13.11
C TYR A 752 16.19 -8.84 -11.76
N ASN A 753 17.51 -8.69 -11.68
CA ASN A 753 18.18 -8.07 -10.54
C ASN A 753 18.33 -6.56 -10.78
N GLU A 754 18.46 -5.80 -9.71
CA GLU A 754 18.82 -4.39 -9.78
C GLU A 754 20.16 -4.20 -10.55
N GLY A 755 20.23 -3.15 -11.37
CA GLY A 755 21.37 -2.88 -12.26
C GLY A 755 21.38 -3.68 -13.57
N THR A 756 20.47 -4.63 -13.79
CA THR A 756 20.42 -5.39 -15.07
C THR A 756 19.92 -4.51 -16.21
N GLU A 757 20.55 -4.57 -17.39
CA GLU A 757 20.03 -3.95 -18.62
C GLU A 757 18.72 -4.62 -19.05
N LEU A 758 17.66 -3.84 -19.25
CA LEU A 758 16.36 -4.33 -19.73
C LEU A 758 16.14 -4.03 -21.21
N ALA A 759 16.35 -2.77 -21.59
CA ALA A 759 15.99 -2.26 -22.91
C ALA A 759 16.89 -1.11 -23.37
N ILE A 760 16.86 -0.83 -24.68
CA ILE A 760 17.57 0.26 -25.34
C ILE A 760 16.56 1.06 -26.16
N ILE A 761 16.48 2.37 -25.95
CA ILE A 761 15.71 3.29 -26.80
C ILE A 761 16.67 3.99 -27.76
N SER A 762 16.33 4.03 -29.05
CA SER A 762 17.21 4.46 -30.13
C SER A 762 16.60 5.57 -30.99
N ASP A 763 17.24 6.75 -31.06
CA ASP A 763 16.81 7.81 -31.99
C ASP A 763 17.24 7.49 -33.44
N GLN A 764 16.34 6.84 -34.18
CA GLN A 764 16.55 6.49 -35.59
C GLN A 764 16.47 7.69 -36.55
N LYS A 765 16.09 8.89 -36.09
CA LYS A 765 16.06 10.10 -36.94
C LYS A 765 17.45 10.69 -37.18
N ARG A 766 18.44 10.27 -36.40
CA ARG A 766 19.82 10.77 -36.43
C ARG A 766 20.79 9.58 -36.39
N MET A 767 21.08 9.01 -37.55
CA MET A 767 22.04 7.90 -37.66
C MET A 767 23.48 8.42 -37.78
N VAL A 768 24.43 7.65 -37.24
CA VAL A 768 25.88 7.79 -37.41
C VAL A 768 26.46 6.49 -37.92
N VAL A 769 27.55 6.54 -38.67
CA VAL A 769 28.41 5.37 -38.88
C VAL A 769 29.54 5.46 -37.87
N LYS A 770 29.63 4.47 -36.97
CA LYS A 770 30.88 4.17 -36.26
C LYS A 770 31.79 3.43 -37.22
N THR A 771 32.91 4.03 -37.59
CA THR A 771 33.98 3.38 -38.34
C THR A 771 35.24 3.35 -37.50
N LYS A 772 36.14 2.41 -37.77
CA LYS A 772 37.47 2.37 -37.17
C LYS A 772 38.47 2.75 -38.26
N VAL A 773 39.50 3.51 -37.90
CA VAL A 773 40.46 4.10 -38.82
C VAL A 773 41.86 3.69 -38.37
N HIS A 774 42.67 3.21 -39.29
CA HIS A 774 44.05 2.83 -38.98
C HIS A 774 44.91 4.01 -38.51
N MET A 775 45.85 3.76 -37.57
CA MET A 775 46.71 4.80 -36.97
C MET A 775 47.52 5.61 -38.01
N VAL A 776 47.92 4.98 -39.13
CA VAL A 776 48.66 5.65 -40.23
C VAL A 776 47.79 6.67 -40.98
N ASP A 777 46.47 6.47 -41.00
CA ASP A 777 45.52 7.27 -41.75
C ASP A 777 44.72 8.24 -40.88
N TYR A 778 44.76 8.06 -39.55
CA TYR A 778 44.18 8.95 -38.54
C TYR A 778 44.50 10.44 -38.78
N GLN A 779 45.76 10.76 -39.10
CA GLN A 779 46.22 12.14 -39.33
C GLN A 779 45.61 12.78 -40.60
N LYS A 780 45.05 11.98 -41.51
CA LYS A 780 44.44 12.42 -42.78
C LYS A 780 42.98 12.84 -42.62
N ILE A 781 42.43 12.80 -41.40
CA ILE A 781 41.01 13.01 -41.10
C ILE A 781 40.83 14.13 -40.08
N GLN A 782 39.85 15.01 -40.33
CA GLN A 782 39.51 16.11 -39.42
C GLN A 782 38.01 16.15 -39.11
N VAL A 783 37.64 16.66 -37.94
CA VAL A 783 36.25 16.94 -37.59
C VAL A 783 35.71 18.04 -38.51
N GLY A 784 34.51 17.86 -39.05
CA GLY A 784 33.92 18.70 -40.10
C GLY A 784 34.18 18.23 -41.53
N GLN A 785 35.07 17.25 -41.75
CA GLN A 785 35.33 16.70 -43.08
C GLN A 785 34.11 15.97 -43.64
N LYS A 786 33.80 16.20 -44.93
CA LYS A 786 32.71 15.53 -45.63
C LYS A 786 33.12 14.10 -46.03
N ALA A 787 32.17 13.18 -45.95
CA ALA A 787 32.32 11.80 -46.41
C ALA A 787 31.11 11.37 -47.25
N THR A 788 31.31 10.37 -48.10
CA THR A 788 30.23 9.65 -48.77
C THR A 788 30.07 8.26 -48.17
N ILE A 789 28.83 7.86 -47.92
CA ILE A 789 28.48 6.66 -47.16
C ILE A 789 27.65 5.77 -48.06
N LYS A 790 28.12 4.55 -48.30
CA LYS A 790 27.48 3.53 -49.14
C LYS A 790 27.09 2.35 -48.27
N VAL A 791 25.79 2.15 -48.05
CA VAL A 791 25.27 1.08 -47.18
C VAL A 791 25.18 -0.22 -47.97
N ARG A 792 25.63 -1.35 -47.40
CA ARG A 792 25.73 -2.64 -48.10
C ARG A 792 24.39 -3.19 -48.57
N ALA A 793 23.30 -2.84 -47.88
CA ALA A 793 21.92 -3.12 -48.29
C ALA A 793 21.41 -2.25 -49.46
N LEU A 794 22.08 -1.12 -49.77
CA LEU A 794 21.69 -0.15 -50.80
C LEU A 794 22.90 0.29 -51.66
N PRO A 795 23.56 -0.61 -52.42
CA PRO A 795 24.80 -0.28 -53.14
C PRO A 795 24.66 0.89 -54.13
N GLN A 796 23.47 1.04 -54.73
CA GLN A 796 23.14 2.09 -55.70
C GLN A 796 22.72 3.43 -55.07
N ARG A 797 22.80 3.59 -53.74
CA ARG A 797 22.51 4.86 -53.05
C ARG A 797 23.72 5.35 -52.28
N ILE A 798 24.18 6.55 -52.64
CA ILE A 798 25.21 7.28 -51.93
C ILE A 798 24.51 8.25 -50.97
N PHE A 799 24.80 8.11 -49.68
CA PHE A 799 24.42 9.07 -48.65
C PHE A 799 25.60 10.02 -48.41
N THR A 800 25.34 11.29 -48.06
CA THR A 800 26.39 12.22 -47.62
C THR A 800 26.49 12.19 -46.10
N GLY A 801 27.66 12.57 -45.58
CA GLY A 801 27.90 12.65 -44.14
C GLY A 801 29.07 13.55 -43.78
N GLU A 802 29.29 13.70 -42.48
CA GLU A 802 30.32 14.57 -41.91
C GLU A 802 30.94 13.95 -40.67
N VAL A 803 32.27 14.06 -40.53
CA VAL A 803 33.00 13.58 -39.36
C VAL A 803 32.67 14.45 -38.15
N ILE A 804 31.89 13.94 -37.20
CA ILE A 804 31.46 14.70 -36.01
C ILE A 804 32.28 14.41 -34.75
N LYS A 805 33.01 13.28 -34.71
CA LYS A 805 33.92 12.95 -33.61
C LYS A 805 35.03 12.02 -34.10
N ILE A 806 36.23 12.29 -33.61
CA ILE A 806 37.40 11.42 -33.70
C ILE A 806 37.80 11.08 -32.26
N ALA A 807 38.04 9.81 -31.96
CA ALA A 807 38.51 9.40 -30.64
C ALA A 807 39.98 9.79 -30.43
N GLN A 808 40.31 10.42 -29.31
CA GLN A 808 41.69 10.77 -28.95
C GLN A 808 42.49 9.57 -28.41
N VAL A 809 41.81 8.54 -27.93
CA VAL A 809 42.41 7.30 -27.41
C VAL A 809 42.36 6.24 -28.50
N ALA A 810 43.51 5.67 -28.83
CA ALA A 810 43.62 4.53 -29.73
C ALA A 810 43.14 3.24 -29.08
N ILE A 811 42.56 2.35 -29.88
CA ILE A 811 42.16 1.00 -29.51
C ILE A 811 43.16 0.04 -30.17
N ASP A 812 43.99 -0.62 -29.36
CA ASP A 812 44.87 -1.70 -29.82
C ASP A 812 44.03 -2.96 -30.09
N ARG A 813 43.86 -3.35 -31.37
CA ARG A 813 43.39 -4.70 -31.72
C ARG A 813 44.54 -5.70 -31.55
N GLY A 814 44.85 -6.01 -30.30
CA GLY A 814 45.84 -7.01 -29.93
C GLY A 814 45.36 -8.43 -30.23
N GLU A 815 45.71 -8.95 -31.41
CA GLU A 815 45.41 -10.34 -31.79
C GLU A 815 46.53 -11.28 -31.32
N TRP A 816 46.18 -12.32 -30.55
CA TRP A 816 47.13 -13.36 -30.16
C TRP A 816 47.30 -14.37 -31.30
N SER A 817 48.40 -14.26 -32.05
CA SER A 817 48.89 -15.34 -32.90
C SER A 817 49.21 -16.59 -32.05
N LYS A 818 49.02 -17.78 -32.63
CA LYS A 818 49.50 -19.05 -32.05
C LYS A 818 51.02 -19.10 -31.86
N SER A 819 51.77 -18.17 -32.45
CA SER A 819 53.23 -18.00 -32.28
C SER A 819 53.63 -16.97 -31.20
N GLY A 820 52.70 -16.45 -30.41
CA GLY A 820 52.98 -15.57 -29.26
C GLY A 820 53.35 -14.12 -29.58
N ALA A 821 53.68 -13.79 -30.84
CA ALA A 821 53.89 -12.41 -31.27
C ALA A 821 52.57 -11.61 -31.30
N LYS A 822 52.58 -10.41 -30.70
CA LYS A 822 51.49 -9.43 -30.84
C LYS A 822 51.64 -8.65 -32.15
N THR A 823 50.79 -8.92 -33.13
CA THR A 823 50.55 -8.00 -34.27
C THR A 823 49.36 -7.11 -33.93
N GLY A 824 49.57 -6.19 -32.98
CA GLY A 824 48.54 -5.23 -32.55
C GLY A 824 48.29 -4.19 -33.65
N VAL A 825 47.06 -4.12 -34.16
CA VAL A 825 46.66 -3.13 -35.17
C VAL A 825 45.96 -1.97 -34.46
N THR A 826 46.70 -0.88 -34.25
CA THR A 826 46.22 0.34 -33.59
C THR A 826 45.19 1.05 -34.47
N VAL A 827 43.95 1.17 -33.99
CA VAL A 827 42.86 1.87 -34.69
C VAL A 827 42.19 2.90 -33.79
N PHE A 828 41.72 3.99 -34.39
CA PHE A 828 40.93 5.01 -33.71
C PHE A 828 39.46 4.92 -34.13
N GLU A 829 38.54 5.14 -33.20
CA GLU A 829 37.11 5.21 -33.52
C GLU A 829 36.76 6.60 -34.09
N VAL A 830 36.13 6.61 -35.28
CA VAL A 830 35.66 7.83 -35.94
C VAL A 830 34.15 7.72 -36.17
N ILE A 831 33.43 8.77 -35.82
CA ILE A 831 31.96 8.84 -35.89
C ILE A 831 31.57 9.83 -36.98
N VAL A 832 30.90 9.33 -38.01
CA VAL A 832 30.44 10.11 -39.16
C VAL A 832 28.92 10.23 -39.10
N ALA A 833 28.39 11.44 -38.99
CA ALA A 833 26.95 11.68 -39.02
C ALA A 833 26.40 11.53 -40.44
N VAL A 834 25.31 10.79 -40.60
CA VAL A 834 24.61 10.68 -41.89
C VAL A 834 23.72 11.90 -42.09
N SER A 835 23.81 12.52 -43.27
CA SER A 835 22.99 13.66 -43.66
C SER A 835 21.73 13.20 -44.39
N GLY A 836 20.57 13.75 -44.01
CA GLY A 836 19.25 13.37 -44.53
C GLY A 836 18.58 12.25 -43.73
N LEU A 837 17.25 12.34 -43.59
CA LEU A 837 16.44 11.41 -42.81
C LEU A 837 15.80 10.40 -43.77
N ASN A 838 16.17 9.11 -43.65
CA ASN A 838 15.75 8.07 -44.59
C ASN A 838 15.24 6.81 -43.86
N PRO A 839 13.93 6.50 -43.89
CA PRO A 839 13.34 5.36 -43.16
C PRO A 839 13.84 3.96 -43.54
N ILE A 840 14.62 3.83 -44.63
CA ILE A 840 15.15 2.54 -45.10
C ILE A 840 16.47 2.19 -44.38
N LEU A 841 17.12 3.18 -43.74
CA LEU A 841 18.30 2.97 -42.90
C LEU A 841 17.91 2.32 -41.56
N ARG A 842 18.58 1.22 -41.20
CA ARG A 842 18.26 0.41 -40.00
C ARG A 842 19.47 0.26 -39.07
N ASN A 843 19.20 0.02 -37.78
CA ASN A 843 20.25 -0.25 -36.81
C ASN A 843 21.08 -1.49 -37.19
N GLY A 844 22.39 -1.41 -37.01
CA GLY A 844 23.32 -2.51 -37.26
C GLY A 844 23.72 -2.70 -38.73
N MET A 845 23.16 -1.94 -39.68
CA MET A 845 23.57 -2.02 -41.10
C MET A 845 25.07 -1.75 -41.29
N SER A 846 25.66 -2.43 -42.26
CA SER A 846 27.08 -2.36 -42.62
C SER A 846 27.29 -1.28 -43.67
N ALA A 847 28.15 -0.30 -43.40
CA ALA A 847 28.37 0.84 -44.27
C ALA A 847 29.86 1.01 -44.63
N ARG A 848 30.12 1.31 -45.90
CA ARG A 848 31.42 1.80 -46.40
C ARG A 848 31.43 3.32 -46.28
N VAL A 849 32.50 3.88 -45.75
CA VAL A 849 32.72 5.32 -45.63
C VAL A 849 33.91 5.70 -46.51
N ASP A 850 33.63 6.44 -47.58
CA ASP A 850 34.62 7.03 -48.47
C ASP A 850 34.83 8.50 -48.04
N PHE A 851 35.97 8.79 -47.39
CA PHE A 851 36.31 10.13 -46.90
C PHE A 851 36.78 11.01 -48.05
N LEU A 852 36.16 12.18 -48.23
CA LEU A 852 36.42 13.03 -49.39
C LEU A 852 37.68 13.89 -49.18
N GLN A 853 38.40 14.13 -50.27
CA GLN A 853 39.51 15.08 -50.28
C GLN A 853 38.98 16.51 -50.14
N ARG A 854 39.67 17.31 -49.32
CA ARG A 854 39.42 18.74 -49.20
C ARG A 854 39.70 19.41 -50.56
N LYS A 855 38.71 20.14 -51.10
CA LYS A 855 39.00 21.31 -51.93
C LYS A 855 39.41 22.42 -50.96
N GLU A 856 40.56 23.04 -51.21
CA GLU A 856 41.26 23.90 -50.26
C GLU A 856 40.42 25.10 -49.80
#